data_AF-A0A0M8ZT32-F1
#
_entry.id   AF-A0A0M8ZT32-F1
#
_cell.length_a   1.000
_cell.length_b   1.000
_cell.length_c   1.000
_cell.angle_alpha   90.00
_cell.angle_beta   90.00
_cell.angle_gamma   90.00
#
_symmetry.space_group_name_H-M   'P 1'
#
loop_
_entity.id
_entity.type
_entity.pdbx_description
1 polymer ?
#
loop_
_entity_poly.entity_id
_entity_poly.type
_entity_poly.pdbx_seq_one_letter_code
_entity_poly.pdbx_strand_id
1 'polypeptide(L)'
;MKGLGVFLVVTLVLVLLAIEDTESKKMTIDEAKKMIKNHRKSCSKKNDTPKELLDGQHKGEFPKDERLMCYIKCVLTNTKAQFDWDVLPAAVRADTDDEVFEALKDDIKACAAEQSISEDELRKFFAVDLEGEEKQMWGCIQVCVMKRLNAIASRANIVDIYIEVGNDAILECGKENGFTEDTARAIFDKDLETGVENASCLKACVFKQMGMLRDSKFNLKAMKDFIRLMHKDEPEVMKAGLKHVDDCNEKVKDIADECKRSYSITECYLEKTSATVVRGMDQDAVIGKYMEYLMPDIKPCADQFNIAQETATNIQQAAAAADLKQMGCMKACVMKRMNALQDGNTFNVEPMYKMIEVVHAGNDEDIKFVKTIANECGESQDMMKLDTAFRNGNVSEESLDEFQLNLGCFIVCILDKADLMENNDILLGSLIETADRNDFHVDDATKQRLNKCFELAENDDKCVAASQFVDCTKDQLNLRMASAQLTDVQLAIVHVAAYLNDNDETTKMCLRDTNMTSDAFLNVIQMLDKPYSTLINNKDIDKIRGAACLFNRFDKKEGRVSAQMLSSCLQELDLSPTDLPSLINDSMKRTCLEACLMQKMGLMNDNVINMEKIDEYIDEYVKTFLDADKKDMIRQNMHQCVENVANDDKCIVAGNLVKCGVEQLRLTVQQFIKGT
;
A
#
# COMPACT_ATOMS: atom_id res chain seq x y z
N MET A 1 8.99 -39.65 -14.71
CA MET A 1 9.64 -38.35 -14.48
C MET A 1 8.91 -37.26 -15.31
N LYS A 2 7.57 -37.36 -15.37
CA LYS A 2 6.63 -36.79 -16.35
C LYS A 2 6.03 -35.47 -15.94
N GLY A 3 5.73 -35.41 -14.65
CA GLY A 3 4.85 -34.44 -14.05
C GLY A 3 5.52 -33.13 -13.65
N LEU A 4 6.86 -33.00 -13.67
CA LEU A 4 7.51 -31.82 -13.11
C LEU A 4 7.42 -30.59 -14.02
N GLY A 5 7.60 -30.77 -15.34
CA GLY A 5 7.39 -29.69 -16.32
C GLY A 5 5.91 -29.34 -16.53
N VAL A 6 5.01 -30.30 -16.28
CA VAL A 6 3.57 -30.02 -16.19
C VAL A 6 3.29 -29.25 -14.91
N PHE A 7 3.85 -29.63 -13.78
CA PHE A 7 3.68 -28.92 -12.52
C PHE A 7 4.25 -27.50 -12.61
N LEU A 8 5.38 -27.26 -13.29
CA LEU A 8 5.90 -25.91 -13.48
C LEU A 8 5.05 -25.08 -14.45
N VAL A 9 4.54 -25.65 -15.55
CA VAL A 9 3.67 -24.90 -16.47
C VAL A 9 2.26 -24.73 -15.92
N VAL A 10 1.72 -25.70 -15.20
CA VAL A 10 0.42 -25.60 -14.49
C VAL A 10 0.58 -24.72 -13.26
N THR A 11 1.69 -24.73 -12.53
CA THR A 11 1.94 -23.77 -11.44
C THR A 11 2.20 -22.40 -12.03
N LEU A 12 2.91 -22.25 -13.14
CA LEU A 12 3.11 -20.97 -13.81
C LEU A 12 1.80 -20.46 -14.42
N VAL A 13 0.96 -21.31 -15.01
CA VAL A 13 -0.35 -20.94 -15.57
C VAL A 13 -1.36 -20.72 -14.45
N LEU A 14 -1.35 -21.49 -13.35
CA LEU A 14 -2.16 -21.20 -12.16
C LEU A 14 -1.65 -19.95 -11.44
N VAL A 15 -0.35 -19.66 -11.48
CA VAL A 15 0.24 -18.40 -10.99
C VAL A 15 -0.12 -17.27 -11.94
N LEU A 16 -0.12 -17.45 -13.27
CA LEU A 16 -0.50 -16.43 -14.26
C LEU A 16 -2.02 -16.18 -14.28
N LEU A 17 -2.85 -17.22 -14.09
CA LEU A 17 -4.30 -17.14 -13.93
C LEU A 17 -4.66 -16.59 -12.54
N ALA A 18 -3.92 -16.95 -11.49
CA ALA A 18 -4.01 -16.28 -10.19
C ALA A 18 -3.43 -14.87 -10.24
N ILE A 19 -2.57 -14.55 -11.22
CA ILE A 19 -2.05 -13.19 -11.47
C ILE A 19 -3.07 -12.37 -12.28
N GLU A 20 -3.94 -12.98 -13.09
CA GLU A 20 -5.07 -12.30 -13.75
C GLU A 20 -6.28 -12.11 -12.81
N ASP A 21 -6.50 -13.00 -11.84
CA ASP A 21 -7.29 -12.71 -10.63
C ASP A 21 -6.53 -11.78 -9.65
N THR A 22 -5.27 -11.46 -9.96
CA THR A 22 -4.61 -10.22 -9.53
C THR A 22 -4.62 -9.16 -10.65
N GLU A 23 -5.76 -8.90 -11.29
CA GLU A 23 -6.23 -7.50 -11.17
C GLU A 23 -6.03 -7.18 -9.70
N SER A 24 -5.17 -6.21 -9.36
CA SER A 24 -4.96 -5.81 -7.98
C SER A 24 -6.34 -5.47 -7.45
N LYS A 25 -7.05 -6.46 -6.88
CA LYS A 25 -8.42 -6.35 -6.45
C LYS A 25 -8.34 -5.15 -5.55
N LYS A 26 -8.89 -4.00 -6.00
CA LYS A 26 -8.62 -2.70 -5.37
C LYS A 26 -8.83 -2.97 -3.90
N MET A 27 -7.73 -2.99 -3.14
CA MET A 27 -7.71 -3.70 -1.87
C MET A 27 -8.84 -3.09 -1.07
N THR A 28 -9.89 -3.86 -0.80
CA THR A 28 -11.07 -3.26 -0.18
C THR A 28 -10.60 -2.68 1.15
N ILE A 29 -11.25 -1.64 1.65
CA ILE A 29 -10.83 -1.02 2.92
C ILE A 29 -10.70 -2.09 4.03
N ASP A 30 -11.52 -3.14 4.00
CA ASP A 30 -11.44 -4.26 4.94
C ASP A 30 -10.28 -5.21 4.67
N GLU A 31 -9.97 -5.51 3.41
CA GLU A 31 -8.77 -6.26 3.04
C GLU A 31 -7.50 -5.50 3.44
N ALA A 32 -7.49 -4.17 3.29
CA ALA A 32 -6.44 -3.27 3.72
C ALA A 32 -6.27 -3.25 5.24
N LYS A 33 -7.37 -3.07 5.98
CA LYS A 33 -7.40 -3.15 7.44
C LYS A 33 -6.88 -4.50 7.92
N LYS A 34 -7.27 -5.60 7.28
CA LYS A 34 -6.83 -6.96 7.63
C LYS A 34 -5.35 -7.17 7.35
N MET A 35 -4.84 -6.66 6.22
CA MET A 35 -3.42 -6.71 5.86
C MET A 35 -2.58 -5.93 6.87
N ILE A 36 -2.95 -4.68 7.18
CA ILE A 36 -2.29 -3.84 8.18
C ILE A 36 -2.34 -4.53 9.57
N LYS A 37 -3.48 -5.13 9.94
CA LYS A 37 -3.65 -5.84 11.22
C LYS A 37 -2.70 -7.04 11.35
N ASN A 38 -2.41 -7.76 10.26
CA ASN A 38 -1.46 -8.87 10.25
C ASN A 38 -0.01 -8.39 10.48
N HIS A 39 0.35 -7.21 9.97
CA HIS A 39 1.68 -6.63 10.16
C HIS A 39 1.82 -5.85 11.46
N ARG A 40 0.72 -5.51 12.14
CA ARG A 40 0.74 -4.77 13.41
C ARG A 40 1.63 -5.43 14.45
N LYS A 41 1.48 -6.75 14.69
CA LYS A 41 2.24 -7.45 15.73
C LYS A 41 3.73 -7.61 15.36
N SER A 42 4.03 -7.91 14.11
CA SER A 42 5.42 -8.10 13.65
C SER A 42 6.18 -6.77 13.57
N CYS A 43 5.58 -5.72 13.02
CA CYS A 43 6.19 -4.40 12.94
C CYS A 43 6.28 -3.71 14.29
N SER A 44 5.29 -3.87 15.17
CA SER A 44 5.37 -3.34 16.54
C SER A 44 6.53 -3.98 17.28
N LYS A 45 6.66 -5.31 17.21
CA LYS A 45 7.77 -6.02 17.85
C LYS A 45 9.13 -5.67 17.23
N LYS A 46 9.19 -5.47 15.91
CA LYS A 46 10.44 -5.18 15.18
C LYS A 46 11.00 -3.80 15.51
N ASN A 47 10.13 -2.81 15.68
CA ASN A 47 10.53 -1.42 15.94
C ASN A 47 10.33 -1.02 17.40
N ASP A 48 10.08 -2.00 18.28
CA ASP A 48 9.76 -1.81 19.69
C ASP A 48 8.72 -0.70 19.93
N THR A 49 7.68 -0.66 19.08
CA THR A 49 6.69 0.42 19.08
C THR A 49 5.66 0.20 20.18
N PRO A 50 5.59 1.09 21.20
CA PRO A 50 4.58 1.04 22.25
C PRO A 50 3.17 0.83 21.72
N LYS A 51 2.39 -0.03 22.39
CA LYS A 51 0.98 -0.28 22.05
C LYS A 51 0.18 1.03 21.98
N GLU A 52 0.52 1.97 22.85
CA GLU A 52 -0.14 3.25 22.97
C GLU A 52 0.02 4.11 21.68
N LEU A 53 1.19 4.13 21.03
CA LEU A 53 1.40 4.78 19.72
C LEU A 53 0.57 4.16 18.61
N LEU A 54 0.44 2.83 18.65
CA LEU A 54 -0.36 2.09 17.69
C LEU A 54 -1.86 2.35 17.89
N ASP A 55 -2.30 2.53 19.14
CA ASP A 55 -3.67 2.87 19.47
C ASP A 55 -3.98 4.34 19.12
N GLY A 56 -3.04 5.26 19.33
CA GLY A 56 -3.13 6.66 18.88
C GLY A 56 -3.24 6.80 17.35
N GLN A 57 -2.53 5.96 16.58
CA GLN A 57 -2.66 5.92 15.12
C GLN A 57 -4.11 5.67 14.65
N HIS A 58 -4.86 4.80 15.33
CA HIS A 58 -6.29 4.55 15.00
C HIS A 58 -7.19 5.73 15.33
N LYS A 59 -6.74 6.66 16.19
CA LYS A 59 -7.41 7.92 16.53
C LYS A 59 -6.96 9.10 15.64
N GLY A 60 -6.10 8.86 14.65
CA GLY A 60 -5.55 9.91 13.79
C GLY A 60 -4.38 10.68 14.40
N GLU A 61 -3.81 10.19 15.50
CA GLU A 61 -2.68 10.82 16.18
C GLU A 61 -1.36 10.27 15.60
N PHE A 62 -0.58 11.15 14.96
CA PHE A 62 0.72 10.83 14.36
C PHE A 62 1.83 11.66 15.01
N PRO A 63 2.21 11.36 16.27
CA PRO A 63 3.33 12.03 16.92
C PRO A 63 4.62 11.82 16.13
N LYS A 64 5.56 12.76 16.20
CA LYS A 64 6.88 12.64 15.57
C LYS A 64 7.79 11.69 16.37
N ASP A 65 7.34 10.46 16.55
CA ASP A 65 8.09 9.39 17.19
C ASP A 65 8.77 8.50 16.13
N GLU A 66 10.07 8.27 16.30
CA GLU A 66 10.87 7.46 15.39
C GLU A 66 10.39 6.01 15.34
N ARG A 67 9.91 5.44 16.46
CA ARG A 67 9.44 4.05 16.52
C ARG A 67 8.13 3.87 15.77
N LEU A 68 7.23 4.86 15.81
CA LEU A 68 6.00 4.91 15.05
C LEU A 68 6.27 5.17 13.58
N MET A 69 7.20 6.06 13.22
CA MET A 69 7.62 6.25 11.83
C MET A 69 8.24 4.96 11.26
N CYS A 70 9.12 4.31 12.01
CA CYS A 70 9.72 3.02 11.66
C CYS A 70 8.68 1.90 11.62
N TYR A 71 7.66 1.92 12.49
CA TYR A 71 6.52 1.02 12.43
C TYR A 71 5.68 1.25 11.18
N ILE A 72 5.31 2.48 10.86
CA ILE A 72 4.54 2.83 9.67
C ILE A 72 5.33 2.45 8.42
N LYS A 73 6.63 2.80 8.37
CA LYS A 73 7.53 2.36 7.31
C LYS A 73 7.58 0.83 7.23
N CYS A 74 7.70 0.13 8.35
CA CYS A 74 7.68 -1.33 8.39
C CYS A 74 6.35 -1.90 7.88
N VAL A 75 5.21 -1.32 8.26
CA VAL A 75 3.89 -1.74 7.78
C VAL A 75 3.82 -1.51 6.28
N LEU A 76 4.13 -0.31 5.79
CA LEU A 76 4.12 0.05 4.37
C LEU A 76 5.09 -0.81 3.54
N THR A 77 6.30 -1.07 4.03
CA THR A 77 7.28 -1.95 3.40
C THR A 77 6.77 -3.40 3.38
N ASN A 78 6.18 -3.89 4.47
CA ASN A 78 5.67 -5.27 4.52
C ASN A 78 4.34 -5.45 3.76
N THR A 79 3.53 -4.41 3.64
CA THR A 79 2.35 -4.38 2.76
C THR A 79 2.72 -4.05 1.32
N LYS A 80 4.00 -3.78 1.03
CA LYS A 80 4.53 -3.39 -0.29
C LYS A 80 3.87 -2.13 -0.86
N ALA A 81 3.32 -1.29 0.02
CA ALA A 81 2.79 0.03 -0.29
C ALA A 81 3.92 1.09 -0.22
N GLN A 82 5.13 0.74 -0.65
CA GLN A 82 6.30 1.61 -0.51
C GLN A 82 6.21 2.75 -1.53
N PHE A 83 5.64 3.87 -1.10
CA PHE A 83 5.68 5.13 -1.82
C PHE A 83 7.12 5.66 -1.86
N ASP A 84 7.68 5.82 -3.06
CA ASP A 84 8.82 6.69 -3.26
C ASP A 84 8.32 8.14 -3.26
N TRP A 85 8.54 8.84 -2.15
CA TRP A 85 7.95 10.14 -1.89
C TRP A 85 8.51 11.27 -2.77
N ASP A 86 9.74 11.10 -3.29
CA ASP A 86 10.32 12.04 -4.26
C ASP A 86 9.75 11.80 -5.69
N VAL A 87 9.07 10.67 -5.91
CA VAL A 87 8.39 10.31 -7.18
C VAL A 87 6.88 10.51 -7.10
N LEU A 88 6.32 10.85 -5.93
CA LEU A 88 4.87 10.89 -5.69
C LEU A 88 4.08 11.71 -6.73
N PRO A 89 4.50 12.89 -7.21
CA PRO A 89 3.73 13.60 -8.24
C PRO A 89 3.70 12.87 -9.59
N ALA A 90 4.73 12.07 -9.89
CA ALA A 90 4.83 11.25 -11.09
C ALA A 90 4.15 9.87 -10.90
N ALA A 91 4.28 9.24 -9.73
CA ALA A 91 3.61 7.99 -9.38
C ALA A 91 2.10 8.18 -9.18
N VAL A 92 1.65 9.30 -8.61
CA VAL A 92 0.23 9.68 -8.54
C VAL A 92 -0.31 10.06 -9.93
N ARG A 93 0.54 10.44 -10.90
CA ARG A 93 0.11 10.52 -12.32
C ARG A 93 0.15 9.19 -13.06
N ALA A 94 1.00 8.24 -12.63
CA ALA A 94 1.23 6.99 -13.34
C ALA A 94 0.36 5.82 -12.82
N ASP A 95 0.06 5.80 -11.52
CA ASP A 95 -0.64 4.70 -10.83
C ASP A 95 -2.06 5.08 -10.36
N THR A 96 -2.40 6.36 -10.31
CA THR A 96 -3.78 6.80 -10.05
C THR A 96 -4.45 7.23 -11.34
N ASP A 97 -5.65 6.69 -11.56
CA ASP A 97 -6.57 7.15 -12.59
C ASP A 97 -6.68 8.69 -12.54
N ASP A 98 -6.70 9.35 -13.71
CA ASP A 98 -6.91 10.79 -13.85
C ASP A 98 -8.13 11.25 -13.03
N GLU A 99 -9.14 10.37 -12.85
CA GLU A 99 -10.31 10.60 -12.01
C GLU A 99 -9.99 10.79 -10.51
N VAL A 100 -9.09 9.97 -9.94
CA VAL A 100 -8.70 10.07 -8.52
C VAL A 100 -7.88 11.33 -8.28
N PHE A 101 -7.02 11.68 -9.24
CA PHE A 101 -6.21 12.88 -9.15
C PHE A 101 -7.05 14.15 -9.26
N GLU A 102 -8.03 14.20 -10.18
CA GLU A 102 -8.95 15.32 -10.28
C GLU A 102 -9.85 15.43 -9.03
N ALA A 103 -10.26 14.32 -8.41
CA ALA A 103 -10.99 14.34 -7.14
C ALA A 103 -10.15 14.92 -5.97
N LEU A 104 -8.84 14.67 -5.96
CA LEU A 104 -7.90 15.19 -4.95
C LEU A 104 -7.52 16.66 -5.14
N LYS A 105 -7.72 17.20 -6.35
CA LYS A 105 -7.26 18.54 -6.73
C LYS A 105 -7.90 19.66 -5.92
N ASP A 106 -9.17 19.50 -5.58
CA ASP A 106 -9.89 20.49 -4.76
C ASP A 106 -9.41 20.46 -3.31
N ASP A 107 -9.07 19.28 -2.76
CA ASP A 107 -8.46 19.18 -1.44
C ASP A 107 -7.03 19.72 -1.41
N ILE A 108 -6.24 19.46 -2.45
CA ILE A 108 -4.89 20.04 -2.59
C ILE A 108 -4.97 21.57 -2.66
N LYS A 109 -5.91 22.13 -3.45
CA LYS A 109 -6.13 23.59 -3.54
C LYS A 109 -6.60 24.17 -2.22
N ALA A 110 -7.52 23.50 -1.54
CA ALA A 110 -8.00 23.94 -0.24
C ALA A 110 -6.87 23.94 0.80
N CYS A 111 -6.03 22.89 0.81
CA CYS A 111 -4.83 22.83 1.65
C CYS A 111 -3.81 23.90 1.29
N ALA A 112 -3.58 24.17 -0.01
CA ALA A 112 -2.69 25.23 -0.45
C ALA A 112 -3.18 26.60 0.04
N ALA A 113 -4.48 26.87 -0.08
CA ALA A 113 -5.09 28.10 0.44
C ALA A 113 -4.95 28.22 1.97
N GLU A 114 -5.16 27.13 2.72
CA GLU A 114 -4.93 27.08 4.18
C GLU A 114 -3.48 27.41 4.57
N GLN A 115 -2.52 27.03 3.72
CA GLN A 115 -1.09 27.29 3.93
C GLN A 115 -0.62 28.60 3.28
N SER A 116 -1.51 29.41 2.72
CA SER A 116 -1.18 30.64 1.97
C SER A 116 -0.22 30.41 0.79
N ILE A 117 -0.30 29.24 0.16
CA ILE A 117 0.50 28.86 -1.00
C ILE A 117 -0.24 29.31 -2.26
N SER A 118 0.42 30.10 -3.10
CA SER A 118 -0.17 30.63 -4.33
C SER A 118 -0.39 29.55 -5.38
N GLU A 119 -1.30 29.80 -6.32
CA GLU A 119 -1.58 28.84 -7.41
C GLU A 119 -0.36 28.62 -8.32
N ASP A 120 0.50 29.63 -8.48
CA ASP A 120 1.75 29.51 -9.24
C ASP A 120 2.79 28.64 -8.51
N GLU A 121 2.87 28.71 -7.18
CA GLU A 121 3.69 27.79 -6.37
C GLU A 121 3.13 26.36 -6.41
N LEU A 122 1.81 26.22 -6.42
CA LEU A 122 1.13 24.93 -6.61
C LEU A 122 1.38 24.34 -8.02
N ARG A 123 1.58 25.19 -9.04
CA ARG A 123 1.96 24.74 -10.39
C ARG A 123 3.39 24.21 -10.45
N LYS A 124 4.34 24.84 -9.75
CA LYS A 124 5.71 24.30 -9.60
C LYS A 124 5.70 22.93 -8.93
N PHE A 125 4.80 22.73 -7.97
CA PHE A 125 4.58 21.43 -7.33
C PHE A 125 4.17 20.35 -8.34
N PHE A 126 3.27 20.64 -9.29
CA PHE A 126 2.89 19.71 -10.35
C PHE A 126 3.99 19.44 -11.40
N ALA A 127 5.08 20.22 -11.35
CA ALA A 127 6.24 20.11 -12.24
C ALA A 127 7.43 19.36 -11.61
N VAL A 128 7.34 18.93 -10.34
CA VAL A 128 8.37 18.13 -9.62
C VAL A 128 9.74 18.82 -9.53
N ASP A 129 9.72 20.12 -9.28
CA ASP A 129 10.93 20.94 -9.15
C ASP A 129 10.88 21.65 -7.78
N LEU A 130 11.23 20.93 -6.70
CA LEU A 130 11.17 21.44 -5.31
C LEU A 130 12.50 21.26 -4.59
N GLU A 131 13.07 22.35 -4.08
CA GLU A 131 14.27 22.36 -3.23
C GLU A 131 14.08 23.22 -1.96
N GLY A 132 14.80 22.91 -0.87
CA GLY A 132 14.88 23.78 0.32
C GLY A 132 13.56 24.01 1.06
N GLU A 133 13.20 25.27 1.33
CA GLU A 133 11.98 25.68 2.05
C GLU A 133 10.69 25.20 1.35
N GLU A 134 10.73 24.99 0.04
CA GLU A 134 9.60 24.48 -0.75
C GLU A 134 9.24 23.02 -0.35
N LYS A 135 10.23 22.21 0.04
CA LYS A 135 10.00 20.83 0.55
C LYS A 135 9.33 20.81 1.93
N GLN A 136 9.59 21.82 2.77
CA GLN A 136 8.94 21.94 4.08
C GLN A 136 7.49 22.39 3.97
N MET A 137 7.19 23.34 3.07
CA MET A 137 5.82 23.72 2.72
C MET A 137 5.03 22.53 2.18
N TRP A 138 5.69 21.65 1.41
CA TRP A 138 5.08 20.43 0.93
C TRP A 138 4.70 19.45 2.06
N GLY A 139 5.55 19.30 3.08
CA GLY A 139 5.20 18.49 4.26
C GLY A 139 3.91 18.98 4.94
N CYS A 140 3.65 20.28 4.95
CA CYS A 140 2.41 20.85 5.48
C CYS A 140 1.20 20.56 4.58
N ILE A 141 1.34 20.72 3.25
CA ILE A 141 0.28 20.32 2.29
C ILE A 141 -0.01 18.82 2.43
N GLN A 142 1.02 17.97 2.49
CA GLN A 142 0.88 16.52 2.58
C GLN A 142 0.12 16.11 3.84
N VAL A 143 0.47 16.68 5.01
CA VAL A 143 -0.25 16.43 6.26
C VAL A 143 -1.70 16.91 6.15
N CYS A 144 -1.95 18.07 5.55
CA CYS A 144 -3.30 18.58 5.32
C CYS A 144 -4.13 17.67 4.39
N VAL A 145 -3.55 17.22 3.27
CA VAL A 145 -4.20 16.32 2.31
C VAL A 145 -4.44 14.94 2.95
N MET A 146 -3.48 14.38 3.68
CA MET A 146 -3.68 13.13 4.43
C MET A 146 -4.78 13.26 5.49
N LYS A 147 -4.86 14.41 6.17
CA LYS A 147 -5.92 14.71 7.14
C LYS A 147 -7.30 14.75 6.47
N ARG A 148 -7.40 15.38 5.30
CA ARG A 148 -8.64 15.42 4.48
C ARG A 148 -8.99 14.05 3.91
N LEU A 149 -8.01 13.31 3.40
CA LEU A 149 -8.18 11.93 2.92
C LEU A 149 -8.66 10.99 4.03
N ASN A 150 -8.13 11.11 5.25
CA ASN A 150 -8.60 10.31 6.38
C ASN A 150 -10.05 10.68 6.76
N ALA A 151 -10.41 11.96 6.66
CA ALA A 151 -11.79 12.41 6.80
C ALA A 151 -12.70 11.81 5.72
N ILE A 152 -12.23 11.78 4.46
CA ILE A 152 -12.95 11.20 3.32
C ILE A 152 -13.11 9.69 3.48
N ALA A 153 -12.05 8.97 3.87
CA ALA A 153 -12.12 7.53 4.13
C ALA A 153 -13.06 7.19 5.30
N SER A 154 -13.10 8.05 6.32
CA SER A 154 -14.04 7.92 7.44
C SER A 154 -15.48 8.19 7.00
N ARG A 155 -15.71 9.21 6.17
CA ARG A 155 -17.01 9.46 5.54
C ARG A 155 -17.43 8.28 4.68
N ALA A 156 -16.53 7.72 3.88
CA ALA A 156 -16.80 6.56 3.03
C ALA A 156 -17.28 5.37 3.86
N ASN A 157 -16.58 5.02 4.94
CA ASN A 157 -17.02 3.93 5.84
C ASN A 157 -18.43 4.18 6.42
N ILE A 158 -18.75 5.40 6.86
CA ILE A 158 -20.06 5.74 7.41
C ILE A 158 -21.15 5.70 6.33
N VAL A 159 -20.84 6.19 5.13
CA VAL A 159 -21.75 6.19 3.98
C VAL A 159 -22.04 4.77 3.51
N ASP A 160 -21.02 3.91 3.42
CA ASP A 160 -21.19 2.53 2.99
C ASP A 160 -22.04 1.75 4.00
N ILE A 161 -21.81 1.95 5.29
CA ILE A 161 -22.67 1.44 6.38
C ILE A 161 -24.13 1.90 6.22
N TYR A 162 -24.33 3.20 5.96
CA TYR A 162 -25.66 3.76 5.80
C TYR A 162 -26.37 3.19 4.57
N ILE A 163 -25.64 3.02 3.47
CA ILE A 163 -26.15 2.45 2.23
C ILE A 163 -26.46 0.98 2.41
N GLU A 164 -25.60 0.21 3.08
CA GLU A 164 -25.83 -1.22 3.33
C GLU A 164 -27.10 -1.44 4.16
N VAL A 165 -27.27 -0.70 5.27
CA VAL A 165 -28.44 -0.88 6.14
C VAL A 165 -29.70 -0.22 5.55
N GLY A 166 -29.53 0.84 4.77
CA GLY A 166 -30.61 1.58 4.13
C GLY A 166 -30.93 1.13 2.70
N ASN A 167 -30.27 0.11 2.16
CA ASN A 167 -30.26 -0.18 0.71
C ASN A 167 -31.66 -0.21 0.09
N ASP A 168 -32.54 -1.03 0.65
CA ASP A 168 -33.91 -1.20 0.13
C ASP A 168 -34.72 0.10 0.25
N ALA A 169 -34.55 0.82 1.36
CA ALA A 169 -35.21 2.10 1.58
C ALA A 169 -34.70 3.19 0.63
N ILE A 170 -33.39 3.22 0.35
CA ILE A 170 -32.79 4.18 -0.59
C ILE A 170 -33.28 3.90 -2.02
N LEU A 171 -33.36 2.62 -2.42
CA LEU A 171 -33.86 2.24 -3.75
C LEU A 171 -35.34 2.58 -3.93
N GLU A 172 -36.16 2.32 -2.91
CA GLU A 172 -37.60 2.65 -2.94
C GLU A 172 -37.81 4.16 -2.95
N CYS A 173 -37.22 4.87 -1.97
CA CYS A 173 -37.33 6.32 -1.87
C CYS A 173 -36.69 7.06 -3.05
N GLY A 174 -35.63 6.51 -3.66
CA GLY A 174 -35.01 7.06 -4.86
C GLY A 174 -36.00 7.13 -6.02
N LYS A 175 -36.76 6.05 -6.25
CA LYS A 175 -37.81 6.02 -7.28
C LYS A 175 -38.91 7.03 -6.99
N GLU A 176 -39.35 7.15 -5.73
CA GLU A 176 -40.35 8.14 -5.32
C GLU A 176 -39.90 9.59 -5.54
N ASN A 177 -38.59 9.83 -5.43
CA ASN A 177 -37.99 11.16 -5.57
C ASN A 177 -37.44 11.42 -6.99
N GLY A 178 -37.74 10.56 -7.96
CA GLY A 178 -37.38 10.76 -9.37
C GLY A 178 -35.92 10.49 -9.71
N PHE A 179 -35.18 9.76 -8.87
CA PHE A 179 -33.86 9.26 -9.20
C PHE A 179 -33.99 8.14 -10.25
N THR A 180 -33.09 8.15 -11.23
CA THR A 180 -33.06 7.21 -12.36
C THR A 180 -32.02 6.10 -12.18
N GLU A 181 -31.11 6.31 -11.24
CA GLU A 181 -30.07 5.40 -10.83
C GLU A 181 -30.67 4.12 -10.24
N ASP A 182 -30.04 2.98 -10.53
CA ASP A 182 -30.50 1.64 -10.15
C ASP A 182 -29.78 1.08 -8.92
N THR A 183 -28.77 1.78 -8.39
CA THR A 183 -28.03 1.40 -7.19
C THR A 183 -28.21 2.42 -6.07
N ALA A 184 -28.29 1.96 -4.83
CA ALA A 184 -28.43 2.84 -3.66
C ALA A 184 -27.27 3.83 -3.51
N ARG A 185 -26.04 3.41 -3.87
CA ARG A 185 -24.85 4.26 -3.89
C ARG A 185 -25.01 5.44 -4.85
N ALA A 186 -25.34 5.18 -6.11
CA ALA A 186 -25.49 6.23 -7.11
C ALA A 186 -26.64 7.19 -6.78
N ILE A 187 -27.76 6.69 -6.22
CA ILE A 187 -28.86 7.52 -5.71
C ILE A 187 -28.38 8.43 -4.57
N PHE A 188 -27.64 7.88 -3.61
CA PHE A 188 -27.16 8.61 -2.44
C PHE A 188 -26.14 9.69 -2.81
N ASP A 189 -25.20 9.39 -3.70
CA ASP A 189 -24.18 10.34 -4.15
C ASP A 189 -24.81 11.52 -4.89
N LYS A 190 -25.75 11.25 -5.80
CA LYS A 190 -26.50 12.29 -6.51
C LYS A 190 -27.35 13.15 -5.58
N ASP A 191 -27.93 12.56 -4.53
CA ASP A 191 -28.65 13.33 -3.50
C ASP A 191 -27.71 14.27 -2.74
N LEU A 192 -26.49 13.83 -2.41
CA LEU A 192 -25.51 14.70 -1.75
C LEU A 192 -25.13 15.90 -2.61
N GLU A 193 -24.98 15.73 -3.93
CA GLU A 193 -24.62 16.80 -4.87
C GLU A 193 -25.66 17.93 -4.95
N THR A 194 -26.93 17.67 -4.59
CA THR A 194 -27.99 18.69 -4.66
C THR A 194 -27.79 19.86 -3.68
N GLY A 195 -27.11 19.62 -2.55
CA GLY A 195 -26.92 20.59 -1.48
C GLY A 195 -28.19 20.88 -0.66
N VAL A 196 -28.06 21.56 0.48
CA VAL A 196 -29.17 21.88 1.40
C VAL A 196 -30.31 22.66 0.71
N GLU A 197 -29.99 23.59 -0.19
CA GLU A 197 -30.99 24.46 -0.80
C GLU A 197 -31.89 23.73 -1.80
N ASN A 198 -31.35 22.69 -2.46
CA ASN A 198 -32.09 21.84 -3.38
C ASN A 198 -32.28 20.43 -2.82
N ALA A 199 -32.20 20.28 -1.49
CA ALA A 199 -32.24 19.00 -0.82
C ALA A 199 -33.46 18.19 -1.28
N SER A 200 -33.21 17.01 -1.83
CA SER A 200 -34.30 16.09 -2.18
C SER A 200 -34.98 15.57 -0.92
N CYS A 201 -36.19 15.03 -1.06
CA CYS A 201 -36.88 14.37 0.04
C CYS A 201 -36.43 12.91 0.25
N LEU A 202 -35.34 12.46 -0.42
CA LEU A 202 -34.79 11.11 -0.29
C LEU A 202 -34.47 10.78 1.17
N LYS A 203 -33.66 11.60 1.85
CA LYS A 203 -33.26 11.34 3.24
C LYS A 203 -34.44 11.34 4.21
N ALA A 204 -35.40 12.25 4.00
CA ALA A 204 -36.63 12.28 4.80
C ALA A 204 -37.47 11.00 4.60
N CYS A 205 -37.57 10.51 3.35
CA CYS A 205 -38.24 9.26 3.05
C CYS A 205 -37.53 8.06 3.70
N VAL A 206 -36.20 7.94 3.55
CA VAL A 206 -35.42 6.85 4.16
C VAL A 206 -35.56 6.88 5.69
N PHE A 207 -35.45 8.06 6.32
CA PHE A 207 -35.65 8.18 7.76
C PHE A 207 -37.07 7.84 8.22
N LYS A 208 -38.11 8.09 7.41
CA LYS A 208 -39.47 7.63 7.71
C LYS A 208 -39.57 6.11 7.66
N GLN A 209 -39.02 5.48 6.62
CA GLN A 209 -39.02 4.03 6.49
C GLN A 209 -38.25 3.34 7.63
N MET A 210 -37.13 3.92 8.06
CA MET A 210 -36.36 3.42 9.20
C MET A 210 -36.96 3.79 10.58
N GLY A 211 -38.09 4.52 10.62
CA GLY A 211 -38.73 4.96 11.86
C GLY A 211 -37.95 6.03 12.65
N MET A 212 -36.96 6.67 12.02
CA MET A 212 -36.14 7.76 12.57
C MET A 212 -36.79 9.13 12.41
N LEU A 213 -37.73 9.29 11.47
CA LEU A 213 -38.51 10.52 11.28
C LEU A 213 -40.01 10.22 11.35
N ARG A 214 -40.75 10.92 12.22
CA ARG A 214 -42.20 10.78 12.35
C ARG A 214 -42.83 12.14 12.62
N ASP A 215 -43.91 12.46 11.92
CA ASP A 215 -44.61 13.75 12.04
C ASP A 215 -43.65 14.94 11.88
N SER A 216 -42.73 14.82 10.91
CA SER A 216 -41.65 15.76 10.62
C SER A 216 -40.69 16.03 11.79
N LYS A 217 -40.66 15.16 12.80
CA LYS A 217 -39.75 15.23 13.97
C LYS A 217 -38.87 14.00 14.05
N PHE A 218 -37.61 14.20 14.44
CA PHE A 218 -36.69 13.10 14.64
C PHE A 218 -37.06 12.29 15.87
N ASN A 219 -37.19 10.98 15.67
CA ASN A 219 -37.20 9.98 16.72
C ASN A 219 -35.76 9.74 17.18
N LEU A 220 -35.25 10.62 18.04
CA LEU A 220 -33.89 10.54 18.57
C LEU A 220 -33.58 9.19 19.21
N LYS A 221 -34.58 8.53 19.79
CA LYS A 221 -34.39 7.19 20.35
C LYS A 221 -34.04 6.19 19.25
N ALA A 222 -34.80 6.16 18.15
CA ALA A 222 -34.52 5.26 17.02
C ALA A 222 -33.15 5.55 16.39
N MET A 223 -32.79 6.83 16.22
CA MET A 223 -31.49 7.22 15.66
C MET A 223 -30.32 6.81 16.58
N LYS A 224 -30.47 6.98 17.90
CA LYS A 224 -29.47 6.50 18.88
C LYS A 224 -29.39 4.98 18.93
N ASP A 225 -30.52 4.28 18.82
CA ASP A 225 -30.56 2.81 18.78
C ASP A 225 -29.84 2.29 17.52
N PHE A 226 -29.98 2.98 16.39
CA PHE A 226 -29.23 2.69 15.17
C PHE A 226 -27.71 2.89 15.34
N ILE A 227 -27.27 4.01 15.94
CA ILE A 227 -25.84 4.25 16.22
C ILE A 227 -25.26 3.16 17.13
N ARG A 228 -26.00 2.73 18.15
CA ARG A 228 -25.58 1.62 19.03
C ARG A 228 -25.45 0.31 18.29
N LEU A 229 -26.31 0.05 17.31
CA LEU A 229 -26.25 -1.13 16.48
C LEU A 229 -25.02 -1.10 15.57
N MET A 230 -24.79 0.04 14.90
CA MET A 230 -23.67 0.21 13.96
C MET A 230 -22.31 0.17 14.62
N HIS A 231 -22.18 0.74 15.82
CA HIS A 231 -20.91 0.86 16.54
C HIS A 231 -20.86 0.01 17.81
N LYS A 232 -21.56 -1.14 17.81
CA LYS A 232 -21.64 -2.03 18.97
C LYS A 232 -20.26 -2.46 19.48
N ASP A 233 -19.31 -2.65 18.57
CA ASP A 233 -17.96 -3.11 18.87
C ASP A 233 -16.95 -1.95 19.07
N GLU A 234 -17.41 -0.69 19.01
CA GLU A 234 -16.60 0.53 19.08
C GLU A 234 -17.20 1.54 20.08
N PRO A 235 -17.06 1.32 21.40
CA PRO A 235 -17.79 2.08 22.43
C PRO A 235 -17.47 3.59 22.44
N GLU A 236 -16.24 3.97 22.08
CA GLU A 236 -15.85 5.38 21.98
C GLU A 236 -16.46 6.08 20.76
N VAL A 237 -16.49 5.40 19.61
CA VAL A 237 -17.16 5.88 18.38
C VAL A 237 -18.67 5.98 18.62
N MET A 238 -19.25 4.98 19.28
CA MET A 238 -20.66 5.00 19.70
C MET A 238 -20.95 6.20 20.62
N LYS A 239 -20.14 6.43 21.66
CA LYS A 239 -20.32 7.57 22.58
C LYS A 239 -20.25 8.91 21.87
N ALA A 240 -19.28 9.09 20.95
CA ALA A 240 -19.17 10.30 20.14
C ALA A 240 -20.37 10.46 19.20
N GLY A 241 -20.78 9.39 18.49
CA GLY A 241 -21.94 9.40 17.58
C GLY A 241 -23.24 9.78 18.29
N LEU A 242 -23.47 9.25 19.50
CA LEU A 242 -24.65 9.59 20.31
C LEU A 242 -24.69 11.10 20.66
N LYS A 243 -23.53 11.69 21.01
CA LYS A 243 -23.41 13.13 21.28
C LYS A 243 -23.65 13.95 20.01
N HIS A 244 -23.07 13.54 18.89
CA HIS A 244 -23.21 14.26 17.62
C HIS A 244 -24.65 14.34 17.15
N VAL A 245 -25.42 13.27 17.33
CA VAL A 245 -26.86 13.27 17.03
C VAL A 245 -27.62 14.27 17.88
N ASP A 246 -27.31 14.38 19.18
CA ASP A 246 -27.97 15.35 20.07
C ASP A 246 -27.66 16.79 19.63
N ASP A 247 -26.38 17.09 19.41
CA ASP A 247 -25.92 18.41 18.96
C ASP A 247 -26.54 18.80 17.61
N CYS A 248 -26.57 17.87 16.65
CA CYS A 248 -27.09 18.13 15.32
C CYS A 248 -28.61 18.28 15.32
N ASN A 249 -29.33 17.48 16.10
CA ASN A 249 -30.77 17.64 16.24
C ASN A 249 -31.15 19.01 16.82
N GLU A 250 -30.41 19.47 17.84
CA GLU A 250 -30.63 20.79 18.42
C GLU A 250 -30.38 21.91 17.39
N LYS A 251 -29.37 21.76 16.53
CA LYS A 251 -29.05 22.71 15.45
C LYS A 251 -30.15 22.78 14.36
N VAL A 252 -30.85 21.68 14.08
CA VAL A 252 -31.84 21.61 12.97
C VAL A 252 -33.30 21.69 13.42
N LYS A 253 -33.58 21.75 14.72
CA LYS A 253 -34.95 21.65 15.26
C LYS A 253 -35.92 22.69 14.72
N ASP A 254 -35.42 23.87 14.34
CA ASP A 254 -36.22 25.01 13.89
C ASP A 254 -36.46 25.01 12.36
N ILE A 255 -35.87 24.07 11.61
CA ILE A 255 -36.07 23.94 10.16
C ILE A 255 -37.45 23.34 9.90
N ALA A 256 -38.44 24.11 9.43
CA ALA A 256 -39.81 23.62 9.27
C ALA A 256 -39.98 22.57 8.16
N ASP A 257 -39.21 22.71 7.07
CA ASP A 257 -39.23 21.77 5.94
C ASP A 257 -38.53 20.46 6.33
N GLU A 258 -39.25 19.35 6.24
CA GLU A 258 -38.74 18.05 6.68
C GLU A 258 -37.61 17.51 5.81
N CYS A 259 -37.57 17.86 4.53
CA CYS A 259 -36.56 17.42 3.58
C CYS A 259 -35.25 18.18 3.84
N LYS A 260 -35.30 19.51 3.97
CA LYS A 260 -34.17 20.33 4.41
C LYS A 260 -33.68 19.95 5.79
N ARG A 261 -34.59 19.66 6.73
CA ARG A 261 -34.23 19.21 8.09
C ARG A 261 -33.48 17.87 8.06
N SER A 262 -33.96 16.93 7.23
CA SER A 262 -33.33 15.61 7.08
C SER A 262 -31.98 15.68 6.39
N TYR A 263 -31.83 16.55 5.40
CA TYR A 263 -30.53 16.83 4.81
C TYR A 263 -29.56 17.45 5.82
N SER A 264 -30.00 18.50 6.52
CA SER A 264 -29.17 19.25 7.45
C SER A 264 -28.67 18.41 8.62
N ILE A 265 -29.48 17.47 9.13
CA ILE A 265 -29.03 16.59 10.23
C ILE A 265 -27.97 15.60 9.74
N THR A 266 -28.13 15.04 8.54
CA THR A 266 -27.17 14.10 7.95
C THR A 266 -25.84 14.79 7.69
N GLU A 267 -25.88 15.98 7.07
CA GLU A 267 -24.68 16.78 6.81
C GLU A 267 -23.97 17.14 8.12
N CYS A 268 -24.70 17.65 9.12
CA CYS A 268 -24.15 17.96 10.43
C CYS A 268 -23.50 16.74 11.10
N TYR A 269 -24.14 15.58 11.02
CA TYR A 269 -23.61 14.35 11.59
C TYR A 269 -22.32 13.91 10.89
N LEU A 270 -22.31 13.91 9.55
CA LEU A 270 -21.12 13.60 8.75
C LEU A 270 -19.97 14.57 9.03
N GLU A 271 -20.25 15.87 9.17
CA GLU A 271 -19.25 16.88 9.53
C GLU A 271 -18.61 16.58 10.90
N LYS A 272 -19.43 16.37 11.95
CA LYS A 272 -18.93 16.12 13.31
C LYS A 272 -18.19 14.81 13.46
N THR A 273 -18.67 13.74 12.83
CA THR A 273 -18.00 12.44 12.82
C THR A 273 -16.65 12.52 12.12
N SER A 274 -16.59 13.17 10.96
CA SER A 274 -15.33 13.43 10.25
C SER A 274 -14.35 14.22 11.13
N ALA A 275 -14.83 15.30 11.77
CA ALA A 275 -13.99 16.11 12.66
C ALA A 275 -13.46 15.33 13.85
N THR A 276 -14.24 14.38 14.40
CA THR A 276 -13.83 13.55 15.53
C THR A 276 -12.73 12.56 15.15
N VAL A 277 -12.84 11.92 13.98
CA VAL A 277 -11.80 11.00 13.50
C VAL A 277 -10.51 11.76 13.16
N VAL A 278 -10.64 13.00 12.69
CA VAL A 278 -9.51 13.84 12.28
C VAL A 278 -8.78 14.50 13.45
N ARG A 279 -9.49 14.89 14.52
CA ARG A 279 -8.92 15.69 15.62
C ARG A 279 -8.50 14.84 16.82
N GLY A 280 -8.79 13.54 16.83
CA GLY A 280 -8.80 12.79 18.08
C GLY A 280 -9.90 13.31 19.01
N MET A 281 -10.26 12.54 20.03
CA MET A 281 -11.34 12.92 20.95
C MET A 281 -10.94 14.10 21.85
N ASP A 282 -11.86 15.07 21.98
CA ASP A 282 -11.91 16.18 22.95
C ASP A 282 -10.69 17.12 23.01
N GLN A 283 -10.24 17.56 21.84
CA GLN A 283 -9.18 18.56 21.69
C GLN A 283 -9.46 19.85 22.50
N ASP A 284 -10.72 20.26 22.65
CA ASP A 284 -11.08 21.47 23.38
C ASP A 284 -10.85 21.34 24.89
N ALA A 285 -11.13 20.18 25.49
CA ALA A 285 -10.83 19.93 26.90
C ALA A 285 -9.32 19.84 27.16
N VAL A 286 -8.57 19.27 26.21
CA VAL A 286 -7.10 19.14 26.27
C VAL A 286 -6.43 20.51 26.11
N ILE A 287 -6.83 21.29 25.10
CA ILE A 287 -6.30 22.65 24.85
C ILE A 287 -6.58 23.56 26.04
N GLY A 288 -7.78 23.49 26.63
CA GLY A 288 -8.13 24.28 27.81
C GLY A 288 -7.17 24.05 28.98
N LYS A 289 -6.94 22.78 29.35
CA LYS A 289 -6.00 22.42 30.43
C LYS A 289 -4.54 22.73 30.08
N TYR A 290 -4.17 22.58 28.81
CA TYR A 290 -2.84 22.90 28.30
C TYR A 290 -2.55 24.40 28.43
N MET A 291 -3.52 25.24 28.06
CA MET A 291 -3.43 26.69 28.22
C MET A 291 -3.40 27.06 29.70
N GLU A 292 -4.26 26.48 30.53
CA GLU A 292 -4.24 26.74 31.98
C GLU A 292 -2.85 26.48 32.60
N TYR A 293 -2.19 25.39 32.20
CA TYR A 293 -0.84 25.05 32.67
C TYR A 293 0.24 26.02 32.16
N LEU A 294 0.20 26.41 30.88
CA LEU A 294 1.24 27.25 30.26
C LEU A 294 1.04 28.76 30.43
N MET A 295 -0.19 29.22 30.66
CA MET A 295 -0.51 30.65 30.75
C MET A 295 0.35 31.46 31.75
N PRO A 296 0.74 30.90 32.93
CA PRO A 296 1.67 31.56 33.83
C PRO A 296 3.03 31.91 33.21
N ASP A 297 3.46 31.15 32.19
CA ASP A 297 4.72 31.37 31.46
C ASP A 297 4.53 32.07 30.12
N ILE A 298 3.40 31.83 29.43
CA ILE A 298 3.05 32.50 28.16
C ILE A 298 2.92 34.00 28.38
N LYS A 299 2.18 34.44 29.42
CA LYS A 299 1.88 35.88 29.60
C LYS A 299 3.17 36.72 29.78
N PRO A 300 4.10 36.38 30.68
CA PRO A 300 5.35 37.13 30.82
C PRO A 300 6.21 37.13 29.54
N CYS A 301 6.20 36.03 28.78
CA CYS A 301 6.92 35.95 27.52
C CYS A 301 6.26 36.81 26.42
N ALA A 302 4.94 36.82 26.36
CA ALA A 302 4.19 37.69 25.46
C ALA A 302 4.48 39.16 25.77
N ASP A 303 4.45 39.55 27.05
CA ASP A 303 4.81 40.90 27.50
C ASP A 303 6.26 41.26 27.11
N GLN A 304 7.21 40.33 27.28
CA GLN A 304 8.62 40.53 26.92
C GLN A 304 8.83 40.79 25.42
N PHE A 305 8.03 40.16 24.55
CA PHE A 305 8.14 40.31 23.10
C PHE A 305 7.09 41.26 22.49
N ASN A 306 6.30 41.96 23.32
CA ASN A 306 5.19 42.82 22.90
C ASN A 306 4.16 42.10 22.00
N ILE A 307 3.86 40.84 22.29
CA ILE A 307 2.87 40.03 21.56
C ILE A 307 1.51 40.21 22.24
N ALA A 308 0.47 40.53 21.46
CA ALA A 308 -0.89 40.67 21.99
C ALA A 308 -1.36 39.35 22.63
N GLN A 309 -2.12 39.44 23.73
CA GLN A 309 -2.57 38.28 24.49
C GLN A 309 -3.34 37.28 23.62
N GLU A 310 -4.17 37.75 22.69
CA GLU A 310 -4.92 36.91 21.74
C GLU A 310 -4.00 36.10 20.80
N THR A 311 -2.91 36.71 20.34
CA THR A 311 -1.88 36.02 19.55
C THR A 311 -1.08 35.04 20.42
N ALA A 312 -0.79 35.41 21.66
CA ALA A 312 -0.05 34.58 22.61
C ALA A 312 -0.83 33.32 23.03
N THR A 313 -2.15 33.42 23.21
CA THR A 313 -3.03 32.28 23.49
C THR A 313 -3.14 31.31 22.31
N ASN A 314 -2.65 31.66 21.13
CA ASN A 314 -2.58 30.79 19.96
C ASN A 314 -1.15 30.29 19.69
N ILE A 315 -0.32 30.12 20.73
CA ILE A 315 1.10 29.73 20.59
C ILE A 315 1.31 28.43 19.77
N GLN A 316 0.33 27.53 19.75
CA GLN A 316 0.39 26.29 18.97
C GLN A 316 0.09 26.49 17.48
N GLN A 317 -0.72 27.49 17.11
CA GLN A 317 -1.13 27.79 15.74
C GLN A 317 -1.00 29.28 15.50
N ALA A 318 0.13 29.70 14.92
CA ALA A 318 0.32 31.08 14.53
C ALA A 318 -0.79 31.48 13.54
N ALA A 319 -1.54 32.54 13.85
CA ALA A 319 -2.48 33.12 12.89
C ALA A 319 -1.72 33.52 11.62
N ALA A 320 -2.37 33.52 10.46
CA ALA A 320 -1.75 33.84 9.17
C ALA A 320 -1.00 35.20 9.16
N ALA A 321 -1.38 36.14 10.04
CA ALA A 321 -0.75 37.45 10.19
C ALA A 321 0.35 37.53 11.27
N ALA A 322 0.68 36.44 11.98
CA ALA A 322 1.63 36.46 13.08
C ALA A 322 3.09 36.41 12.58
N ASP A 323 3.96 37.22 13.19
CA ASP A 323 5.41 37.16 12.94
C ASP A 323 5.98 35.85 13.52
N LEU A 324 6.33 34.92 12.63
CA LEU A 324 6.85 33.60 12.99
C LEU A 324 8.13 33.67 13.84
N LYS A 325 8.96 34.71 13.65
CA LYS A 325 10.19 34.90 14.44
C LYS A 325 9.85 35.29 15.88
N GLN A 326 8.91 36.22 16.06
CA GLN A 326 8.42 36.59 17.39
C GLN A 326 7.77 35.39 18.10
N MET A 327 6.97 34.59 17.37
CA MET A 327 6.36 33.38 17.92
C MET A 327 7.42 32.33 18.30
N GLY A 328 8.50 32.19 17.53
CA GLY A 328 9.64 31.34 17.86
C GLY A 328 10.35 31.78 19.14
N CYS A 329 10.61 33.09 19.29
CA CYS A 329 11.20 33.66 20.50
C CYS A 329 10.28 33.48 21.73
N MET A 330 8.97 33.65 21.56
CA MET A 330 7.99 33.41 22.63
C MET A 330 7.99 31.95 23.07
N LYS A 331 7.98 30.99 22.12
CA LYS A 331 8.07 29.55 22.43
C LYS A 331 9.34 29.22 23.22
N ALA A 332 10.49 29.72 22.77
CA ALA A 332 11.76 29.51 23.47
C ALA A 332 11.74 30.11 24.88
N CYS A 333 11.14 31.28 25.06
CA CYS A 333 10.95 31.89 26.37
C CYS A 333 10.05 31.04 27.28
N VAL A 334 8.90 30.57 26.79
CA VAL A 334 8.00 29.70 27.56
C VAL A 334 8.70 28.42 27.97
N MET A 335 9.41 27.79 27.02
CA MET A 335 10.21 26.59 27.27
C MET A 335 11.33 26.82 28.30
N LYS A 336 11.98 27.99 28.28
CA LYS A 336 12.99 28.34 29.28
C LYS A 336 12.38 28.56 30.66
N ARG A 337 11.23 29.25 30.74
CA ARG A 337 10.55 29.53 32.02
C ARG A 337 9.99 28.27 32.67
N MET A 338 9.44 27.35 31.88
CA MET A 338 9.03 26.03 32.37
C MET A 338 10.21 25.09 32.65
N ASN A 339 11.46 25.57 32.51
CA ASN A 339 12.69 24.80 32.71
C ASN A 339 12.84 23.60 31.76
N ALA A 340 12.16 23.64 30.60
CA ALA A 340 12.30 22.65 29.53
C ALA A 340 13.51 22.94 28.62
N LEU A 341 13.98 24.19 28.58
CA LEU A 341 15.25 24.58 27.99
C LEU A 341 16.19 25.11 29.09
N GLN A 342 17.29 24.41 29.33
CA GLN A 342 18.36 24.82 30.23
C GLN A 342 19.47 25.58 29.48
N ASP A 343 20.40 26.19 30.23
CA ASP A 343 21.50 26.96 29.65
C ASP A 343 22.34 26.09 28.71
N GLY A 344 22.49 26.52 27.45
CA GLY A 344 23.18 25.74 26.41
C GLY A 344 22.28 24.87 25.53
N ASN A 345 20.99 25.22 25.39
CA ASN A 345 20.01 24.52 24.55
C ASN A 345 19.76 23.06 24.96
N THR A 346 20.08 22.69 26.20
CA THR A 346 19.82 21.34 26.72
C THR A 346 18.33 21.22 27.01
N PHE A 347 17.69 20.24 26.39
CA PHE A 347 16.26 19.98 26.57
C PHE A 347 16.05 19.11 27.81
N ASN A 348 15.24 19.58 28.75
CA ASN A 348 14.82 18.85 29.94
C ASN A 348 13.38 18.41 29.77
N VAL A 349 13.14 17.11 29.75
CA VAL A 349 11.82 16.52 29.49
C VAL A 349 10.90 16.51 30.71
N GLU A 350 11.44 16.64 31.92
CA GLU A 350 10.67 16.56 33.17
C GLU A 350 9.49 17.56 33.25
N PRO A 351 9.61 18.83 32.82
CA PRO A 351 8.48 19.76 32.78
C PRO A 351 7.38 19.36 31.78
N MET A 352 7.75 18.64 30.71
CA MET A 352 6.78 18.09 29.76
C MET A 352 5.98 16.96 30.40
N TYR A 353 6.60 16.11 31.22
CA TYR A 353 5.88 15.07 31.98
C TYR A 353 4.86 15.65 32.95
N LYS A 354 5.22 16.71 33.68
CA LYS A 354 4.28 17.39 34.58
C LYS A 354 3.11 18.01 33.83
N MET A 355 3.39 18.63 32.68
CA MET A 355 2.34 19.14 31.79
C MET A 355 1.40 18.02 31.33
N ILE A 356 1.94 16.88 30.90
CA ILE A 356 1.17 15.71 30.47
C ILE A 356 0.28 15.19 31.60
N GLU A 357 0.82 15.06 32.82
CA GLU A 357 0.05 14.63 34.00
C GLU A 357 -1.12 15.57 34.32
N VAL A 358 -0.92 16.89 34.20
CA VAL A 358 -1.97 17.88 34.46
C VAL A 358 -3.02 17.87 33.35
N VAL A 359 -2.60 17.86 32.08
CA VAL A 359 -3.49 17.91 30.91
C VAL A 359 -4.34 16.64 30.84
N HIS A 360 -3.73 15.47 31.06
CA HIS A 360 -4.40 14.18 31.01
C HIS A 360 -4.81 13.66 32.41
N ALA A 361 -4.93 14.54 33.40
CA ALA A 361 -5.32 14.17 34.75
C ALA A 361 -6.62 13.34 34.76
N GLY A 362 -6.56 12.15 35.35
CA GLY A 362 -7.66 11.18 35.40
C GLY A 362 -7.69 10.16 34.26
N ASN A 363 -6.74 10.19 33.33
CA ASN A 363 -6.56 9.19 32.28
C ASN A 363 -5.12 8.65 32.27
N ASP A 364 -4.86 7.63 33.10
CA ASP A 364 -3.52 7.06 33.28
C ASP A 364 -2.95 6.43 31.99
N GLU A 365 -3.81 5.92 31.11
CA GLU A 365 -3.38 5.34 29.82
C GLU A 365 -2.85 6.44 28.89
N ASP A 366 -3.54 7.58 28.79
CA ASP A 366 -3.07 8.73 28.00
C ASP A 366 -1.79 9.34 28.61
N ILE A 367 -1.70 9.46 29.94
CA ILE A 367 -0.49 9.96 30.61
C ILE A 367 0.71 9.09 30.24
N LYS A 368 0.55 7.76 30.34
CA LYS A 368 1.61 6.81 30.00
C LYS A 368 1.99 6.91 28.52
N PHE A 369 0.99 7.00 27.65
CA PHE A 369 1.19 7.14 26.22
C PHE A 369 2.02 8.38 25.85
N VAL A 370 1.59 9.55 26.29
CA VAL A 370 2.22 10.82 25.89
C VAL A 370 3.60 10.99 26.55
N LYS A 371 3.81 10.44 27.75
CA LYS A 371 5.15 10.36 28.36
C LYS A 371 6.10 9.49 27.54
N THR A 372 5.63 8.39 26.98
CA THR A 372 6.43 7.53 26.10
C THR A 372 6.89 8.31 24.87
N ILE A 373 5.99 9.06 24.22
CA ILE A 373 6.32 9.97 23.12
C ILE A 373 7.41 10.98 23.51
N ALA A 374 7.24 11.64 24.65
CA ALA A 374 8.19 12.65 25.10
C ALA A 374 9.59 12.06 25.45
N ASN A 375 9.67 10.82 25.94
CA ASN A 375 10.94 10.10 26.11
C ASN A 375 11.62 9.83 24.76
N GLU A 376 10.87 9.30 23.80
CA GLU A 376 11.39 8.98 22.46
C GLU A 376 11.95 10.21 21.75
N CYS A 377 11.24 11.34 21.80
CA CYS A 377 11.71 12.60 21.26
C CYS A 377 12.99 13.10 21.98
N GLY A 378 13.15 12.80 23.27
CA GLY A 378 14.34 13.15 24.04
C GLY A 378 15.58 12.31 23.68
N GLU A 379 15.39 11.03 23.35
CA GLU A 379 16.47 10.08 23.05
C GLU A 379 17.02 10.21 21.61
N SER A 380 16.23 10.74 20.66
CA SER A 380 16.63 10.95 19.25
C SER A 380 17.73 11.99 18.98
N GLN A 381 18.35 12.58 20.02
CA GLN A 381 19.45 13.55 19.88
C GLN A 381 20.69 12.99 19.14
N ASP A 382 20.86 11.67 19.08
CA ASP A 382 21.98 11.04 18.33
C ASP A 382 21.74 10.97 16.82
N MET A 383 20.48 10.98 16.36
CA MET A 383 20.17 11.01 14.94
C MET A 383 20.31 12.42 14.33
N MET A 384 20.09 13.47 15.14
CA MET A 384 20.44 14.85 14.74
C MET A 384 21.95 15.05 14.57
N LYS A 385 22.80 14.29 15.27
CA LYS A 385 24.26 14.30 15.04
C LYS A 385 24.62 13.66 13.70
N LEU A 386 23.88 12.64 13.26
CA LEU A 386 24.07 11.96 11.97
C LEU A 386 23.58 12.83 10.79
N ASP A 387 22.42 13.48 10.92
CA ASP A 387 21.93 14.47 9.94
C ASP A 387 22.86 15.70 9.87
N THR A 388 23.43 16.11 11.00
CA THR A 388 24.48 17.14 11.05
C THR A 388 25.78 16.67 10.36
N ALA A 389 26.11 15.38 10.39
CA ALA A 389 27.27 14.83 9.69
C ALA A 389 27.08 14.76 8.15
N PHE A 390 25.86 14.46 7.70
CA PHE A 390 25.50 14.51 6.27
C PHE A 390 25.39 15.94 5.74
N ARG A 391 24.78 16.86 6.50
CA ARG A 391 24.65 18.27 6.11
C ARG A 391 25.97 19.05 6.13
N ASN A 392 26.97 18.57 6.88
CA ASN A 392 28.30 19.18 6.92
C ASN A 392 29.28 18.61 5.88
N GLY A 393 28.82 17.74 4.96
CA GLY A 393 29.59 17.37 3.76
C GLY A 393 30.79 16.43 3.98
N ASN A 394 30.67 15.42 4.84
CA ASN A 394 31.77 14.48 5.14
C ASN A 394 31.66 13.10 4.45
N VAL A 395 30.94 12.96 3.33
CA VAL A 395 31.09 11.79 2.44
C VAL A 395 31.84 12.28 1.20
N SER A 396 33.10 11.88 1.05
CA SER A 396 33.92 12.26 -0.10
C SER A 396 33.55 11.45 -1.35
N GLU A 397 33.67 12.06 -2.53
CA GLU A 397 33.60 11.43 -3.87
C GLU A 397 34.43 10.13 -3.94
N GLU A 398 35.56 10.13 -3.24
CA GLU A 398 36.46 8.99 -3.02
C GLU A 398 35.76 7.71 -2.49
N SER A 399 34.72 7.84 -1.65
CA SER A 399 34.00 6.68 -1.11
C SER A 399 33.03 6.03 -2.09
N LEU A 400 32.58 6.77 -3.11
CA LEU A 400 31.66 6.28 -4.14
C LEU A 400 32.44 5.63 -5.28
N ASP A 401 33.59 6.20 -5.63
CA ASP A 401 34.56 5.60 -6.55
C ASP A 401 35.11 4.27 -6.01
N GLU A 402 35.41 4.21 -4.71
CA GLU A 402 35.86 2.97 -4.04
C GLU A 402 34.79 1.87 -4.11
N PHE A 403 33.51 2.22 -3.97
CA PHE A 403 32.41 1.26 -4.07
C PHE A 403 32.26 0.71 -5.50
N GLN A 404 32.28 1.59 -6.52
CA GLN A 404 32.18 1.18 -7.92
C GLN A 404 33.36 0.28 -8.33
N LEU A 405 34.57 0.62 -7.86
CA LEU A 405 35.76 -0.19 -8.09
C LEU A 405 35.63 -1.59 -7.47
N ASN A 406 35.11 -1.69 -6.23
CA ASN A 406 34.89 -2.97 -5.55
C ASN A 406 33.83 -3.84 -6.26
N LEU A 407 32.79 -3.22 -6.81
CA LEU A 407 31.79 -3.92 -7.63
C LEU A 407 32.39 -4.42 -8.95
N GLY A 408 33.19 -3.60 -9.62
CA GLY A 408 33.94 -3.99 -10.81
C GLY A 408 34.85 -5.20 -10.55
N CYS A 409 35.63 -5.17 -9.47
CA CYS A 409 36.46 -6.30 -9.07
C CYS A 409 35.67 -7.58 -8.78
N PHE A 410 34.46 -7.45 -8.22
CA PHE A 410 33.62 -8.59 -7.92
C PHE A 410 33.12 -9.28 -9.20
N ILE A 411 32.74 -8.48 -10.19
CA ILE A 411 32.29 -8.98 -11.50
C ILE A 411 33.44 -9.67 -12.23
N VAL A 412 34.64 -9.08 -12.23
CA VAL A 412 35.87 -9.72 -12.73
C VAL A 412 36.11 -11.08 -12.09
N CYS A 413 35.99 -11.18 -10.77
CA CYS A 413 36.23 -12.43 -10.07
C CYS A 413 35.22 -13.52 -10.49
N ILE A 414 33.95 -13.17 -10.68
CA ILE A 414 32.94 -14.10 -11.19
C ILE A 414 33.27 -14.55 -12.60
N LEU A 415 33.60 -13.61 -13.50
CA LEU A 415 33.87 -13.91 -14.90
C LEU A 415 35.15 -14.75 -15.06
N ASP A 416 36.19 -14.48 -14.27
CA ASP A 416 37.42 -15.27 -14.23
C ASP A 416 37.14 -16.72 -13.81
N LYS A 417 36.31 -16.91 -12.77
CA LYS A 417 35.96 -18.26 -12.27
C LYS A 417 35.00 -19.03 -13.16
N ALA A 418 34.34 -18.32 -14.08
CA ALA A 418 33.50 -18.87 -15.11
C ALA A 418 34.26 -19.25 -16.39
N ASP A 419 35.59 -19.06 -16.44
CA ASP A 419 36.40 -19.13 -17.66
C ASP A 419 35.88 -18.19 -18.77
N LEU A 420 35.31 -17.04 -18.36
CA LEU A 420 34.80 -15.99 -19.24
C LEU A 420 35.76 -14.79 -19.33
N MET A 421 36.98 -14.94 -18.82
CA MET A 421 38.07 -13.99 -19.05
C MET A 421 39.33 -14.68 -19.55
N GLU A 422 40.07 -14.02 -20.44
CA GLU A 422 41.41 -14.44 -20.86
C GLU A 422 42.32 -13.21 -20.98
N ASN A 423 43.52 -13.25 -20.41
CA ASN A 423 44.49 -12.14 -20.45
C ASN A 423 43.94 -10.78 -19.95
N ASN A 424 43.02 -10.80 -18.99
CA ASN A 424 42.26 -9.65 -18.44
C ASN A 424 41.11 -9.13 -19.32
N ASP A 425 40.83 -9.77 -20.45
CA ASP A 425 39.74 -9.40 -21.34
C ASP A 425 38.51 -10.29 -21.11
N ILE A 426 37.31 -9.69 -21.08
CA ILE A 426 36.04 -10.44 -21.04
C ILE A 426 35.84 -11.15 -22.39
N LEU A 427 35.68 -12.47 -22.36
CA LEU A 427 35.38 -13.29 -23.53
C LEU A 427 33.91 -13.13 -23.93
N LEU A 428 33.55 -12.01 -24.56
CA LEU A 428 32.16 -11.69 -24.90
C LEU A 428 31.48 -12.78 -25.74
N GLY A 429 32.22 -13.44 -26.64
CA GLY A 429 31.72 -14.58 -27.41
C GLY A 429 31.30 -15.76 -26.51
N SER A 430 32.11 -16.10 -25.52
CA SER A 430 31.81 -17.15 -24.53
C SER A 430 30.69 -16.75 -23.58
N LEU A 431 30.56 -15.45 -23.25
CA LEU A 431 29.45 -14.92 -22.46
C LEU A 431 28.12 -15.07 -23.22
N ILE A 432 28.08 -14.70 -24.50
CA ILE A 432 26.91 -14.84 -25.36
C ILE A 432 26.56 -16.32 -25.58
N GLU A 433 27.54 -17.18 -25.86
CA GLU A 433 27.30 -18.62 -26.01
C GLU A 433 26.75 -19.22 -24.71
N THR A 434 27.25 -18.76 -23.56
CA THR A 434 26.74 -19.20 -22.26
C THR A 434 25.33 -18.69 -21.99
N ALA A 435 24.97 -17.48 -22.41
CA ALA A 435 23.60 -16.99 -22.36
C ALA A 435 22.66 -17.82 -23.25
N ASP A 436 23.04 -18.05 -24.52
CA ASP A 436 22.26 -18.84 -25.48
C ASP A 436 22.08 -20.30 -25.00
N ARG A 437 23.10 -20.92 -24.39
CA ARG A 437 23.01 -22.28 -23.80
C ARG A 437 22.04 -22.38 -22.62
N ASN A 438 21.67 -21.24 -22.02
CA ASN A 438 20.74 -21.14 -20.90
C ASN A 438 19.38 -20.56 -21.32
N ASP A 439 19.03 -20.68 -22.60
CA ASP A 439 17.79 -20.18 -23.20
C ASP A 439 17.61 -18.65 -23.13
N PHE A 440 18.70 -17.90 -22.88
CA PHE A 440 18.70 -16.43 -22.99
C PHE A 440 19.17 -16.02 -24.38
N HIS A 441 18.23 -15.99 -25.34
CA HIS A 441 18.56 -15.64 -26.71
C HIS A 441 18.98 -14.17 -26.82
N VAL A 442 20.26 -13.93 -27.10
CA VAL A 442 20.78 -12.59 -27.34
C VAL A 442 20.63 -12.29 -28.83
N ASP A 443 19.78 -11.33 -29.20
CA ASP A 443 19.62 -10.94 -30.60
C ASP A 443 20.83 -10.17 -31.15
N ASP A 444 20.96 -10.08 -32.48
CA ASP A 444 22.12 -9.45 -33.13
C ASP A 444 22.28 -7.96 -32.76
N ALA A 445 21.17 -7.26 -32.49
CA ALA A 445 21.19 -5.86 -32.05
C ALA A 445 21.79 -5.72 -30.65
N THR A 446 21.46 -6.63 -29.74
CA THR A 446 22.00 -6.70 -28.38
C THR A 446 23.47 -7.10 -28.41
N LYS A 447 23.86 -8.07 -29.26
CA LYS A 447 25.28 -8.41 -29.48
C LYS A 447 26.09 -7.19 -29.94
N GLN A 448 25.55 -6.39 -30.86
CA GLN A 448 26.23 -5.19 -31.34
C GLN A 448 26.42 -4.14 -30.23
N ARG A 449 25.42 -3.96 -29.34
CA ARG A 449 25.51 -3.05 -28.18
C ARG A 449 26.50 -3.53 -27.14
N LEU A 450 26.51 -4.83 -26.83
CA LEU A 450 27.47 -5.42 -25.91
C LEU A 450 28.91 -5.33 -26.44
N ASN A 451 29.12 -5.57 -27.74
CA ASN A 451 30.43 -5.39 -28.38
C ASN A 451 30.92 -3.94 -28.25
N LYS A 452 30.04 -2.96 -28.47
CA LYS A 452 30.39 -1.54 -28.30
C LYS A 452 30.77 -1.20 -26.86
N CYS A 453 30.11 -1.79 -25.87
CA CYS A 453 30.47 -1.60 -24.47
C CYS A 453 31.76 -2.29 -24.06
N PHE A 454 32.04 -3.42 -24.68
CA PHE A 454 33.31 -4.11 -24.52
C PHE A 454 34.47 -3.25 -25.06
N GLU A 455 34.34 -2.67 -26.26
CA GLU A 455 35.35 -1.76 -26.83
C GLU A 455 35.54 -0.47 -25.98
N LEU A 456 34.50 0.01 -25.31
CA LEU A 456 34.58 1.19 -24.45
C LEU A 456 35.16 0.92 -23.06
N ALA A 457 35.24 -0.35 -22.65
CA ALA A 457 35.74 -0.79 -21.36
C ALA A 457 37.25 -1.09 -21.36
N GLU A 458 38.00 -0.67 -22.37
CA GLU A 458 39.45 -0.91 -22.47
C GLU A 458 40.21 -0.14 -21.37
N ASN A 459 40.63 -0.87 -20.32
CA ASN A 459 41.37 -0.33 -19.19
C ASN A 459 42.43 -1.33 -18.69
N ASP A 460 43.62 -0.85 -18.33
CA ASP A 460 44.70 -1.68 -17.77
C ASP A 460 44.30 -2.31 -16.42
N ASP A 461 43.36 -1.69 -15.70
CA ASP A 461 42.75 -2.25 -14.49
C ASP A 461 41.45 -2.98 -14.85
N LYS A 462 41.48 -4.30 -14.72
CA LYS A 462 40.35 -5.20 -14.97
C LYS A 462 39.09 -4.85 -14.18
N CYS A 463 39.21 -4.34 -12.96
CA CYS A 463 38.07 -3.94 -12.14
C CYS A 463 37.40 -2.69 -12.70
N VAL A 464 38.21 -1.73 -13.13
CA VAL A 464 37.72 -0.51 -13.79
C VAL A 464 37.08 -0.86 -15.13
N ALA A 465 37.73 -1.72 -15.93
CA ALA A 465 37.17 -2.24 -17.19
C ALA A 465 35.80 -2.89 -16.97
N ALA A 466 35.67 -3.80 -15.99
CA ALA A 466 34.39 -4.44 -15.70
C ALA A 466 33.31 -3.47 -15.20
N SER A 467 33.67 -2.46 -14.38
CA SER A 467 32.73 -1.42 -13.96
C SER A 467 32.24 -0.60 -15.16
N GLN A 468 33.17 -0.16 -16.02
CA GLN A 468 32.86 0.61 -17.24
C GLN A 468 32.01 -0.20 -18.23
N PHE A 469 32.26 -1.51 -18.34
CA PHE A 469 31.46 -2.40 -19.16
C PHE A 469 30.01 -2.48 -18.65
N VAL A 470 29.80 -2.56 -17.33
CA VAL A 470 28.47 -2.60 -16.70
C VAL A 470 27.73 -1.28 -16.88
N ASP A 471 28.41 -0.16 -16.63
CA ASP A 471 27.83 1.17 -16.80
C ASP A 471 27.48 1.45 -18.26
N CYS A 472 28.38 1.11 -19.19
CA CYS A 472 28.07 1.21 -20.62
C CYS A 472 26.89 0.32 -21.01
N THR A 473 26.85 -0.93 -20.53
CA THR A 473 25.76 -1.86 -20.88
C THR A 473 24.41 -1.32 -20.39
N LYS A 474 24.39 -0.71 -19.21
CA LYS A 474 23.22 0.00 -18.67
C LYS A 474 22.79 1.15 -19.58
N ASP A 475 23.74 1.93 -20.09
CA ASP A 475 23.46 3.09 -20.95
C ASP A 475 23.07 2.69 -22.39
N GLN A 476 23.77 1.75 -23.03
CA GLN A 476 23.52 1.34 -24.42
C GLN A 476 22.23 0.53 -24.58
N LEU A 477 21.77 -0.14 -23.52
CA LEU A 477 20.48 -0.83 -23.53
C LEU A 477 19.29 0.12 -23.33
N ASN A 478 19.51 1.44 -23.25
CA ASN A 478 18.48 2.48 -23.20
C ASN A 478 17.44 2.25 -22.07
N LEU A 479 17.93 2.07 -20.84
CA LEU A 479 17.11 1.85 -19.64
C LEU A 479 16.35 3.10 -19.13
N ARG A 480 15.86 3.96 -20.04
CA ARG A 480 14.92 5.04 -19.72
C ARG A 480 13.57 4.76 -20.40
N MET A 481 12.70 4.07 -19.64
CA MET A 481 11.25 3.89 -19.83
C MET A 481 10.75 3.29 -21.16
N ALA A 482 10.48 1.97 -21.17
CA ALA A 482 9.24 1.36 -21.67
C ALA A 482 9.26 -0.17 -21.45
N SER A 483 8.16 -0.69 -20.88
CA SER A 483 7.60 -2.05 -20.91
C SER A 483 8.51 -3.29 -21.21
N ALA A 484 8.44 -4.25 -20.28
CA ALA A 484 8.43 -5.72 -20.49
C ALA A 484 9.62 -6.46 -21.11
N GLN A 485 10.72 -5.81 -21.49
CA GLN A 485 11.98 -6.50 -21.86
C GLN A 485 13.10 -6.34 -20.83
N LEU A 486 12.75 -5.87 -19.64
CA LEU A 486 13.70 -5.28 -18.67
C LEU A 486 14.53 -6.31 -17.87
N THR A 487 14.37 -7.60 -18.10
CA THR A 487 14.98 -8.64 -17.24
C THR A 487 16.10 -9.41 -17.91
N ASP A 488 16.08 -9.62 -19.22
CA ASP A 488 16.73 -10.83 -19.73
C ASP A 488 18.25 -10.75 -19.75
N VAL A 489 18.89 -9.57 -19.87
CA VAL A 489 20.36 -9.47 -19.94
C VAL A 489 21.01 -9.28 -18.57
N GLN A 490 20.44 -8.45 -17.68
CA GLN A 490 20.97 -8.29 -16.31
C GLN A 490 20.64 -9.51 -15.45
N LEU A 491 19.43 -10.05 -15.59
CA LEU A 491 19.07 -11.32 -14.98
C LEU A 491 19.79 -12.48 -15.66
N ALA A 492 20.12 -12.45 -16.98
CA ALA A 492 21.04 -13.44 -17.54
C ALA A 492 22.46 -13.28 -17.02
N ILE A 493 23.02 -12.08 -16.83
CA ILE A 493 24.39 -11.97 -16.27
C ILE A 493 24.40 -12.45 -14.81
N VAL A 494 23.38 -12.10 -14.02
CA VAL A 494 23.23 -12.55 -12.63
C VAL A 494 22.84 -14.02 -12.53
N HIS A 495 21.98 -14.54 -13.40
CA HIS A 495 21.62 -15.96 -13.47
C HIS A 495 22.70 -16.80 -14.10
N VAL A 496 23.41 -16.35 -15.13
CA VAL A 496 24.60 -17.02 -15.68
C VAL A 496 25.68 -17.03 -14.60
N ALA A 497 25.92 -15.93 -13.88
CA ALA A 497 26.80 -15.91 -12.71
C ALA A 497 26.34 -16.86 -11.58
N ALA A 498 25.03 -16.95 -11.33
CA ALA A 498 24.44 -17.81 -10.30
C ALA A 498 24.26 -19.29 -10.74
N TYR A 499 24.24 -19.56 -12.05
CA TYR A 499 24.03 -20.88 -12.67
C TYR A 499 25.36 -21.54 -13.04
N LEU A 500 26.37 -20.76 -13.43
CA LEU A 500 27.77 -21.19 -13.46
C LEU A 500 28.28 -21.52 -12.04
N ASN A 501 27.51 -21.17 -11.02
CA ASN A 501 27.77 -21.33 -9.59
C ASN A 501 27.05 -22.54 -9.00
N ASP A 502 27.34 -23.73 -9.54
CA ASP A 502 27.07 -25.01 -8.86
C ASP A 502 27.94 -25.19 -7.58
N ASN A 503 28.57 -24.11 -7.06
CA ASN A 503 29.39 -24.08 -5.84
C ASN A 503 29.32 -22.72 -5.10
N ASP A 504 28.56 -22.67 -4.01
CA ASP A 504 28.46 -21.60 -2.98
C ASP A 504 29.82 -21.02 -2.50
N GLU A 505 30.94 -21.72 -2.71
CA GLU A 505 32.29 -21.26 -2.38
C GLU A 505 32.84 -20.17 -3.31
N THR A 506 32.48 -20.14 -4.60
CA THR A 506 33.06 -19.17 -5.56
C THR A 506 32.61 -17.75 -5.25
N THR A 507 31.32 -17.55 -4.98
CA THR A 507 30.77 -16.24 -4.59
C THR A 507 31.36 -15.77 -3.25
N LYS A 508 31.47 -16.67 -2.27
CA LYS A 508 32.08 -16.37 -0.97
C LYS A 508 33.57 -16.04 -1.07
N MET A 509 34.28 -16.68 -2.00
CA MET A 509 35.67 -16.40 -2.29
C MET A 509 35.80 -15.01 -2.93
N CYS A 510 35.01 -14.71 -3.96
CA CYS A 510 35.02 -13.40 -4.62
C CYS A 510 34.65 -12.25 -3.69
N LEU A 511 33.65 -12.41 -2.81
CA LEU A 511 33.34 -11.39 -1.79
C LEU A 511 34.50 -11.15 -0.81
N ARG A 512 35.25 -12.21 -0.47
CA ARG A 512 36.42 -12.12 0.40
C ARG A 512 37.58 -11.42 -0.31
N ASP A 513 37.81 -11.76 -1.57
CA ASP A 513 38.92 -11.25 -2.37
C ASP A 513 38.72 -9.78 -2.76
N THR A 514 37.48 -9.30 -2.83
CA THR A 514 37.15 -7.89 -3.14
C THR A 514 36.81 -7.05 -1.91
N ASN A 515 36.97 -7.60 -0.70
CA ASN A 515 36.61 -6.96 0.56
C ASN A 515 35.15 -6.43 0.58
N MET A 516 34.27 -7.02 -0.23
CA MET A 516 32.87 -6.64 -0.32
C MET A 516 32.06 -7.48 0.68
N THR A 517 31.39 -6.82 1.61
CA THR A 517 30.58 -7.54 2.60
C THR A 517 29.36 -8.18 1.95
N SER A 518 28.87 -9.29 2.52
CA SER A 518 27.64 -9.93 2.04
C SER A 518 26.44 -8.97 2.07
N ASP A 519 26.40 -8.03 3.00
CA ASP A 519 25.36 -7.00 3.09
C ASP A 519 25.47 -5.95 1.97
N ALA A 520 26.70 -5.51 1.64
CA ALA A 520 26.93 -4.63 0.49
C ALA A 520 26.55 -5.29 -0.83
N PHE A 521 26.85 -6.58 -0.98
CA PHE A 521 26.46 -7.38 -2.14
C PHE A 521 24.93 -7.56 -2.25
N LEU A 522 24.27 -7.86 -1.14
CA LEU A 522 22.81 -7.96 -1.06
C LEU A 522 22.12 -6.64 -1.43
N ASN A 523 22.69 -5.50 -1.03
CA ASN A 523 22.19 -4.19 -1.41
C ASN A 523 22.33 -3.93 -2.92
N VAL A 524 23.40 -4.43 -3.57
CA VAL A 524 23.57 -4.37 -5.03
C VAL A 524 22.55 -5.24 -5.75
N ILE A 525 22.34 -6.48 -5.32
CA ILE A 525 21.29 -7.36 -5.88
C ILE A 525 19.92 -6.71 -5.74
N GLN A 526 19.61 -6.12 -4.57
CA GLN A 526 18.35 -5.42 -4.32
C GLN A 526 18.21 -4.12 -5.13
N MET A 527 19.31 -3.48 -5.53
CA MET A 527 19.29 -2.33 -6.43
C MET A 527 19.05 -2.73 -7.90
N LEU A 528 19.57 -3.89 -8.32
CA LEU A 528 19.42 -4.40 -9.69
C LEU A 528 18.08 -5.14 -9.92
N ASP A 529 17.49 -5.73 -8.88
CA ASP A 529 16.25 -6.53 -8.93
C ASP A 529 14.96 -5.74 -8.67
N LYS A 530 15.01 -4.41 -8.84
CA LYS A 530 13.89 -3.52 -8.50
C LYS A 530 12.60 -3.68 -9.31
N PRO A 531 12.51 -4.34 -10.49
CA PRO A 531 11.20 -4.55 -11.09
C PRO A 531 10.46 -5.81 -10.60
N TYR A 532 11.08 -6.79 -9.91
CA TYR A 532 10.43 -8.10 -9.67
C TYR A 532 10.55 -8.74 -8.28
N SER A 533 11.23 -8.14 -7.30
CA SER A 533 11.33 -8.73 -5.94
C SER A 533 10.05 -8.67 -5.09
N THR A 534 8.87 -8.54 -5.70
CA THR A 534 7.60 -8.32 -4.99
C THR A 534 7.03 -9.53 -4.26
N LEU A 535 7.66 -10.70 -4.10
CA LEU A 535 7.09 -11.81 -3.30
C LEU A 535 8.20 -12.75 -2.79
N ILE A 536 8.61 -12.67 -1.50
CA ILE A 536 8.99 -13.81 -0.60
C ILE A 536 9.55 -13.24 0.74
N ASN A 537 9.27 -13.93 1.86
CA ASN A 537 9.71 -13.57 3.22
C ASN A 537 10.95 -14.39 3.67
N ASN A 538 11.85 -13.80 4.46
CA ASN A 538 13.17 -14.35 4.82
C ASN A 538 13.16 -15.71 5.55
N LYS A 539 12.02 -16.15 6.11
CA LYS A 539 11.89 -17.45 6.81
C LYS A 539 11.59 -18.62 5.88
N ASP A 540 11.24 -18.33 4.62
CA ASP A 540 10.91 -19.32 3.60
C ASP A 540 12.11 -19.64 2.70
N ILE A 541 13.17 -18.83 2.71
CA ILE A 541 14.39 -19.01 1.90
C ILE A 541 15.14 -20.31 2.25
N ASP A 542 15.22 -20.70 3.53
CA ASP A 542 15.89 -21.96 3.92
C ASP A 542 15.07 -23.21 3.59
N LYS A 543 13.74 -23.08 3.46
CA LYS A 543 12.85 -24.16 3.01
C LYS A 543 12.80 -24.26 1.49
N ILE A 544 12.90 -23.13 0.80
CA ILE A 544 13.07 -23.02 -0.66
C ILE A 544 14.44 -23.58 -1.08
N ARG A 545 15.51 -23.38 -0.30
CA ARG A 545 16.83 -24.01 -0.52
C ARG A 545 16.80 -25.53 -0.42
N GLY A 546 16.03 -26.08 0.53
CA GLY A 546 15.81 -27.53 0.63
C GLY A 546 15.02 -28.10 -0.56
N ALA A 547 14.12 -27.31 -1.13
CA ALA A 547 13.37 -27.68 -2.33
C ALA A 547 14.25 -27.55 -3.60
N ALA A 548 15.05 -26.51 -3.73
CA ALA A 548 15.93 -26.22 -4.87
C ALA A 548 16.95 -27.35 -5.17
N CYS A 549 17.53 -27.99 -4.14
CA CYS A 549 18.44 -29.12 -4.32
C CYS A 549 17.77 -30.40 -4.87
N LEU A 550 16.44 -30.53 -4.78
CA LEU A 550 15.71 -31.74 -5.17
C LEU A 550 15.20 -31.71 -6.63
N PHE A 551 15.19 -30.55 -7.28
CA PHE A 551 14.63 -30.34 -8.63
C PHE A 551 15.50 -30.86 -9.79
N ASN A 552 16.76 -31.25 -9.54
CA ASN A 552 17.74 -31.53 -10.59
C ASN A 552 17.70 -32.96 -11.19
N ARG A 553 16.70 -33.76 -10.83
CA ARG A 553 16.42 -35.05 -11.48
C ARG A 553 14.94 -35.02 -11.90
N PHE A 554 14.57 -35.77 -12.92
CA PHE A 554 13.17 -36.09 -13.28
C PHE A 554 12.54 -35.44 -14.55
N ASP A 555 12.97 -35.91 -15.75
CA ASP A 555 12.35 -35.74 -17.10
C ASP A 555 11.69 -36.99 -17.76
N LYS A 556 10.53 -36.77 -18.44
CA LYS A 556 9.82 -37.49 -19.56
C LYS A 556 8.37 -37.86 -19.32
N LYS A 557 7.41 -37.33 -20.17
CA LYS A 557 5.95 -37.48 -20.69
C LYS A 557 4.61 -36.90 -20.09
N GLU A 558 3.86 -36.23 -20.99
CA GLU A 558 2.40 -36.24 -21.24
C GLU A 558 1.42 -35.71 -20.15
N GLY A 559 1.01 -34.44 -20.31
CA GLY A 559 -0.11 -33.82 -19.60
C GLY A 559 -0.04 -32.29 -19.51
N ARG A 560 0.19 -31.54 -20.59
CA ARG A 560 0.28 -30.06 -20.56
C ARG A 560 -0.94 -29.43 -21.23
N VAL A 561 -1.46 -28.33 -20.69
CA VAL A 561 -2.17 -27.33 -21.53
C VAL A 561 -1.10 -26.81 -22.49
N SER A 562 -1.09 -27.33 -23.70
CA SER A 562 -0.11 -26.92 -24.69
C SER A 562 -0.47 -25.52 -25.19
N ALA A 563 0.51 -24.72 -25.59
CA ALA A 563 0.27 -23.48 -26.33
C ALA A 563 -0.64 -23.72 -27.56
N GLN A 564 -0.61 -24.94 -28.11
CA GLN A 564 -1.51 -25.43 -29.15
C GLN A 564 -2.98 -25.54 -28.71
N MET A 565 -3.23 -25.93 -27.46
CA MET A 565 -4.59 -26.00 -26.91
C MET A 565 -5.19 -24.60 -26.77
N LEU A 566 -4.45 -23.67 -26.15
CA LEU A 566 -4.86 -22.28 -26.00
C LEU A 566 -5.05 -21.60 -27.36
N SER A 567 -4.09 -21.75 -28.28
CA SER A 567 -4.21 -21.16 -29.61
C SER A 567 -5.40 -21.71 -30.40
N SER A 568 -5.69 -23.01 -30.27
CA SER A 568 -6.87 -23.59 -30.90
C SER A 568 -8.18 -23.06 -30.31
N CYS A 569 -8.24 -22.80 -29.00
CA CYS A 569 -9.43 -22.21 -28.36
C CYS A 569 -9.63 -20.75 -28.72
N LEU A 570 -8.55 -19.96 -28.78
CA LEU A 570 -8.62 -18.58 -29.26
C LEU A 570 -9.16 -18.56 -30.71
N GLN A 571 -8.62 -19.42 -31.57
CA GLN A 571 -9.10 -19.53 -32.95
C GLN A 571 -10.57 -19.96 -33.06
N GLU A 572 -11.03 -20.92 -32.24
CA GLU A 572 -12.43 -21.36 -32.22
C GLU A 572 -13.41 -20.26 -31.77
N LEU A 573 -12.93 -19.28 -31.00
CA LEU A 573 -13.71 -18.14 -30.51
C LEU A 573 -13.54 -16.87 -31.35
N ASP A 574 -12.87 -16.97 -32.50
CA ASP A 574 -12.49 -15.83 -33.35
C ASP A 574 -11.70 -14.76 -32.57
N LEU A 575 -10.83 -15.24 -31.69
CA LEU A 575 -9.90 -14.43 -30.90
C LEU A 575 -8.47 -14.64 -31.39
N SER A 576 -7.69 -13.58 -31.30
CA SER A 576 -6.25 -13.58 -31.48
C SER A 576 -5.55 -13.44 -30.11
N PRO A 577 -4.25 -13.75 -30.01
CA PRO A 577 -3.48 -13.49 -28.79
C PRO A 577 -3.51 -12.00 -28.35
N THR A 578 -3.74 -11.06 -29.28
CA THR A 578 -3.86 -9.64 -28.93
C THR A 578 -5.18 -9.28 -28.27
N ASP A 579 -6.19 -10.15 -28.31
CA ASP A 579 -7.49 -9.94 -27.68
C ASP A 579 -7.53 -10.36 -26.20
N LEU A 580 -6.51 -11.09 -25.72
CA LEU A 580 -6.41 -11.57 -24.33
C LEU A 580 -6.66 -10.47 -23.29
N PRO A 581 -6.06 -9.25 -23.38
CA PRO A 581 -6.33 -8.19 -22.42
C PRO A 581 -7.80 -7.73 -22.39
N SER A 582 -8.51 -7.82 -23.52
CA SER A 582 -9.92 -7.42 -23.60
C SER A 582 -10.87 -8.41 -22.91
N LEU A 583 -10.45 -9.67 -22.75
CA LEU A 583 -11.23 -10.72 -22.07
C LEU A 583 -11.44 -10.44 -20.58
N ILE A 584 -10.62 -9.56 -20.00
CA ILE A 584 -10.80 -9.09 -18.61
C ILE A 584 -12.18 -8.42 -18.46
N ASN A 585 -12.55 -7.59 -19.43
CA ASN A 585 -13.79 -6.81 -19.41
C ASN A 585 -14.97 -7.52 -20.08
N ASP A 586 -14.71 -8.51 -20.94
CA ASP A 586 -15.74 -9.30 -21.61
C ASP A 586 -15.91 -10.66 -20.92
N SER A 587 -16.71 -10.68 -19.85
CA SER A 587 -16.94 -11.88 -19.05
C SER A 587 -17.52 -13.04 -19.86
N MET A 588 -18.25 -12.77 -20.94
CA MET A 588 -18.84 -13.81 -21.79
C MET A 588 -17.75 -14.50 -22.62
N LYS A 589 -16.89 -13.74 -23.31
CA LYS A 589 -15.80 -14.32 -24.10
C LYS A 589 -14.79 -15.06 -23.24
N ARG A 590 -14.50 -14.54 -22.04
CA ARG A 590 -13.63 -15.22 -21.07
C ARG A 590 -14.19 -16.57 -20.64
N THR A 591 -15.45 -16.61 -20.24
CA THR A 591 -16.09 -17.86 -19.79
C THR A 591 -16.27 -18.86 -20.95
N CYS A 592 -16.40 -18.38 -22.19
CA CYS A 592 -16.32 -19.25 -23.37
C CYS A 592 -14.91 -19.80 -23.63
N LEU A 593 -13.85 -19.02 -23.37
CA LEU A 593 -12.47 -19.50 -23.46
C LEU A 593 -12.19 -20.58 -22.42
N GLU A 594 -12.65 -20.38 -21.18
CA GLU A 594 -12.61 -21.38 -20.12
C GLU A 594 -13.34 -22.67 -20.54
N ALA A 595 -14.56 -22.56 -21.08
CA ALA A 595 -15.32 -23.69 -21.59
C ALA A 595 -14.55 -24.49 -22.67
N CYS A 596 -13.95 -23.80 -23.64
CA CYS A 596 -13.15 -24.46 -24.67
C CYS A 596 -11.95 -25.21 -24.09
N LEU A 597 -11.22 -24.59 -23.17
CA LEU A 597 -10.08 -25.22 -22.50
C LEU A 597 -10.53 -26.46 -21.70
N MET A 598 -11.62 -26.36 -20.95
CA MET A 598 -12.19 -27.49 -20.20
C MET A 598 -12.59 -28.64 -21.10
N GLN A 599 -13.16 -28.37 -22.28
CA GLN A 599 -13.48 -29.39 -23.27
C GLN A 599 -12.22 -30.09 -23.80
N LYS A 600 -11.18 -29.33 -24.17
CA LYS A 600 -9.93 -29.91 -24.68
C LYS A 600 -9.14 -30.67 -23.61
N MET A 601 -9.32 -30.33 -22.34
CA MET A 601 -8.76 -31.08 -21.20
C MET A 601 -9.60 -32.32 -20.84
N GLY A 602 -10.78 -32.49 -21.43
CA GLY A 602 -11.73 -33.56 -21.12
C GLY A 602 -12.47 -33.38 -19.79
N LEU A 603 -12.41 -32.18 -19.19
CA LEU A 603 -13.11 -31.80 -17.95
C LEU A 603 -14.58 -31.48 -18.20
N MET A 604 -14.97 -31.26 -19.45
CA MET A 604 -16.33 -30.96 -19.86
C MET A 604 -16.59 -31.56 -21.24
N ASN A 605 -17.83 -31.99 -21.50
CA ASN A 605 -18.32 -32.32 -22.83
C ASN A 605 -19.58 -31.49 -23.10
N ASP A 606 -19.48 -30.57 -24.05
CA ASP A 606 -20.47 -29.51 -24.25
C ASP A 606 -20.72 -28.67 -22.99
N ASN A 607 -21.90 -28.78 -22.37
CA ASN A 607 -22.25 -28.13 -21.10
C ASN A 607 -22.30 -29.11 -19.90
N VAL A 608 -21.77 -30.33 -20.07
CA VAL A 608 -21.77 -31.37 -19.02
C VAL A 608 -20.36 -31.54 -18.47
N ILE A 609 -20.18 -31.26 -17.18
CA ILE A 609 -18.90 -31.40 -16.49
C ILE A 609 -18.57 -32.88 -16.24
N ASN A 610 -17.33 -33.27 -16.56
CA ASN A 610 -16.82 -34.62 -16.37
C ASN A 610 -16.20 -34.75 -14.97
N MET A 611 -17.03 -35.13 -14.00
CA MET A 611 -16.63 -35.31 -12.60
C MET A 611 -15.56 -36.35 -12.40
N GLU A 612 -15.63 -37.48 -13.12
CA GLU A 612 -14.61 -38.53 -13.04
C GLU A 612 -13.24 -37.98 -13.43
N LYS A 613 -13.20 -37.14 -14.48
CA LYS A 613 -11.95 -36.52 -14.90
C LYS A 613 -11.45 -35.50 -13.88
N ILE A 614 -12.32 -34.68 -13.30
CA ILE A 614 -11.94 -33.72 -12.25
C ILE A 614 -11.36 -34.46 -11.03
N ASP A 615 -11.98 -35.57 -10.61
CA ASP A 615 -11.49 -36.37 -9.48
C ASP A 615 -10.12 -37.00 -9.81
N GLU A 616 -9.91 -37.49 -11.04
CA GLU A 616 -8.59 -37.95 -11.50
C GLU A 616 -7.53 -36.84 -11.40
N TYR A 617 -7.86 -35.61 -11.82
CA TYR A 617 -6.95 -34.46 -11.70
C TYR A 617 -6.68 -34.11 -10.23
N ILE A 618 -7.69 -34.13 -9.36
CA ILE A 618 -7.48 -33.91 -7.92
C ILE A 618 -6.52 -34.98 -7.38
N ASP A 619 -6.74 -36.24 -7.72
CA ASP A 619 -5.89 -37.34 -7.27
C ASP A 619 -4.46 -37.29 -7.80
N GLU A 620 -4.27 -36.89 -9.05
CA GLU A 620 -2.96 -36.81 -9.68
C GLU A 620 -2.16 -35.63 -9.12
N TYR A 621 -2.76 -34.45 -9.05
CA TYR A 621 -2.04 -33.19 -8.77
C TYR A 621 -1.96 -32.86 -7.28
N VAL A 622 -2.95 -33.26 -6.50
CA VAL A 622 -2.99 -32.97 -5.06
C VAL A 622 -2.29 -34.08 -4.24
N LYS A 623 -1.87 -35.18 -4.90
CA LYS A 623 -1.26 -36.35 -4.24
C LYS A 623 -0.10 -36.00 -3.32
N THR A 624 0.72 -35.07 -3.76
CA THR A 624 2.02 -34.72 -3.18
C THR A 624 1.95 -33.77 -2.00
N PHE A 625 0.81 -33.10 -1.78
CA PHE A 625 0.77 -31.95 -0.85
C PHE A 625 -0.29 -32.05 0.24
N LEU A 626 -1.37 -32.80 0.01
CA LEU A 626 -2.46 -32.92 0.99
C LEU A 626 -2.66 -34.37 1.45
N ASP A 627 -3.01 -34.52 2.73
CA ASP A 627 -3.51 -35.76 3.29
C ASP A 627 -4.86 -36.17 2.66
N ALA A 628 -5.31 -37.40 2.94
CA ALA A 628 -6.52 -37.96 2.34
C ALA A 628 -7.78 -37.15 2.67
N ASP A 629 -7.93 -36.74 3.93
CA ASP A 629 -9.11 -36.00 4.41
C ASP A 629 -9.29 -34.67 3.66
N LYS A 630 -8.18 -33.97 3.40
CA LYS A 630 -8.21 -32.71 2.64
C LYS A 630 -8.56 -32.90 1.16
N LYS A 631 -8.14 -34.01 0.55
CA LYS A 631 -8.54 -34.34 -0.82
C LYS A 631 -10.03 -34.62 -0.89
N ASP A 632 -10.56 -35.38 0.07
CA ASP A 632 -11.98 -35.67 0.13
C ASP A 632 -12.82 -34.41 0.30
N MET A 633 -12.35 -33.45 1.11
CA MET A 633 -13.00 -32.14 1.22
C MET A 633 -12.97 -31.34 -0.09
N ILE A 634 -11.84 -31.30 -0.81
CA ILE A 634 -11.77 -30.62 -2.11
C ILE A 634 -12.71 -31.28 -3.12
N ARG A 635 -12.76 -32.62 -3.15
CA ARG A 635 -13.72 -33.35 -4.00
C ARG A 635 -15.16 -32.97 -3.67
N GLN A 636 -15.55 -33.04 -2.40
CA GLN A 636 -16.92 -32.71 -1.97
C GLN A 636 -17.32 -31.29 -2.37
N ASN A 637 -16.41 -30.33 -2.21
CA ASN A 637 -16.64 -28.96 -2.60
C ASN A 637 -16.79 -28.80 -4.13
N MET A 638 -15.95 -29.49 -4.91
CA MET A 638 -16.06 -29.50 -6.37
C MET A 638 -17.34 -30.18 -6.87
N HIS A 639 -17.76 -31.28 -6.23
CA HIS A 639 -19.02 -31.96 -6.53
C HIS A 639 -20.20 -31.03 -6.27
N GLN A 640 -20.20 -30.32 -5.13
CA GLN A 640 -21.22 -29.31 -4.83
C GLN A 640 -21.24 -28.17 -5.85
N CYS A 641 -20.08 -27.71 -6.33
CA CYS A 641 -20.02 -26.71 -7.38
C CYS A 641 -20.66 -27.20 -8.67
N VAL A 642 -20.41 -28.44 -9.07
CA VAL A 642 -20.96 -28.99 -10.31
C VAL A 642 -22.47 -29.21 -10.24
N GLU A 643 -23.01 -29.62 -9.11
CA GLU A 643 -24.46 -29.74 -8.91
C GLU A 643 -25.19 -28.40 -9.08
N ASN A 644 -24.54 -27.28 -8.75
CA ASN A 644 -25.12 -25.94 -8.80
C ASN A 644 -25.09 -25.28 -10.19
N VAL A 645 -24.39 -25.86 -11.17
CA VAL A 645 -24.16 -25.22 -12.49
C VAL A 645 -24.86 -25.94 -13.65
N ALA A 646 -25.72 -26.92 -13.37
CA ALA A 646 -26.35 -27.72 -14.42
C ALA A 646 -27.45 -26.96 -15.21
N ASN A 647 -27.51 -27.24 -16.52
CA ASN A 647 -28.56 -26.84 -17.49
C ASN A 647 -28.45 -25.45 -18.13
N ASP A 648 -27.29 -24.80 -18.08
CA ASP A 648 -27.04 -23.54 -18.81
C ASP A 648 -26.16 -23.73 -20.07
N ASP A 649 -25.92 -22.63 -20.77
CA ASP A 649 -24.94 -22.54 -21.86
C ASP A 649 -23.53 -22.94 -21.36
N LYS A 650 -22.77 -23.64 -22.20
CA LYS A 650 -21.44 -24.16 -21.84
C LYS A 650 -20.48 -23.10 -21.28
N CYS A 651 -20.56 -21.85 -21.76
CA CYS A 651 -19.74 -20.75 -21.24
C CYS A 651 -20.17 -20.39 -19.82
N ILE A 652 -21.48 -20.28 -19.59
CA ILE A 652 -22.04 -20.00 -18.25
C ILE A 652 -21.70 -21.13 -17.27
N VAL A 653 -21.83 -22.39 -17.70
CA VAL A 653 -21.48 -23.56 -16.88
C VAL A 653 -20.00 -23.52 -16.48
N ALA A 654 -19.09 -23.28 -17.43
CA ALA A 654 -17.66 -23.18 -17.16
C ALA A 654 -17.34 -22.01 -16.20
N GLY A 655 -17.87 -20.82 -16.47
CA GLY A 655 -17.64 -19.64 -15.63
C GLY A 655 -18.15 -19.80 -14.20
N ASN A 656 -19.34 -20.37 -14.03
CA ASN A 656 -19.89 -20.64 -12.70
C ASN A 656 -19.09 -21.71 -11.96
N LEU A 657 -18.61 -22.75 -12.66
CA LEU A 657 -17.78 -23.78 -12.06
C LEU A 657 -16.43 -23.23 -11.60
N VAL A 658 -15.76 -22.43 -12.44
CA VAL A 658 -14.49 -21.78 -12.08
C VAL A 658 -14.68 -20.88 -10.87
N LYS A 659 -15.70 -20.01 -10.89
CA LYS A 659 -16.02 -19.11 -9.77
C LYS A 659 -16.29 -19.87 -8.47
N CYS A 660 -17.10 -20.94 -8.53
CA CYS A 660 -17.39 -21.74 -7.35
C CYS A 660 -16.13 -22.48 -6.84
N GLY A 661 -15.34 -23.06 -7.74
CA GLY A 661 -14.10 -23.76 -7.40
C GLY A 661 -13.10 -22.85 -6.68
N VAL A 662 -12.94 -21.61 -7.16
CA VAL A 662 -12.07 -20.59 -6.53
C VAL A 662 -12.55 -20.22 -5.13
N GLU A 663 -13.84 -19.96 -4.95
CA GLU A 663 -14.41 -19.64 -3.63
C GLU A 663 -14.25 -20.81 -2.65
N GLN A 664 -14.49 -22.04 -3.09
CA GLN A 664 -14.32 -23.22 -2.26
C GLN A 664 -12.86 -23.45 -1.88
N LEU A 665 -11.93 -23.24 -2.81
CA LEU A 665 -10.49 -23.34 -2.53
C LEU A 665 -10.07 -22.27 -1.52
N ARG A 666 -10.56 -21.04 -1.66
CA ARG A 666 -10.33 -19.94 -0.71
C ARG A 666 -10.81 -20.29 0.69
N LEU A 667 -12.03 -20.83 0.83
CA LEU A 667 -12.57 -21.27 2.12
C LEU A 667 -11.74 -22.41 2.73
N THR A 668 -11.34 -23.37 1.90
CA THR A 668 -10.52 -24.52 2.30
C THR A 668 -9.16 -24.06 2.84
N VAL A 669 -8.48 -23.14 2.14
CA VAL A 669 -7.21 -22.55 2.58
C VAL A 669 -7.39 -21.77 3.89
N GLN A 670 -8.47 -21.01 4.05
CA GLN A 670 -8.74 -20.29 5.29
C GLN A 670 -8.96 -21.23 6.48
N GLN A 671 -9.62 -22.38 6.26
CA GLN A 671 -9.78 -23.41 7.29
C GLN A 671 -8.43 -24.02 7.68
N PHE A 672 -7.54 -24.26 6.72
CA PHE A 672 -6.18 -24.73 7.01
C PHE A 672 -5.37 -23.73 7.83
N ILE A 673 -5.44 -22.44 7.49
CA ILE A 673 -4.73 -21.39 8.22
C ILE A 673 -5.24 -21.25 9.67
N LYS A 674 -6.54 -21.48 9.91
CA LYS A 674 -7.14 -21.40 11.26
C LYS A 674 -6.92 -22.64 12.11
N GLY A 675 -6.63 -23.79 11.50
CA GLY A 675 -6.48 -25.09 12.18
C GLY A 675 -5.05 -25.43 12.62
N THR A 676 -4.08 -24.56 12.33
CA THR A 676 -2.66 -24.64 12.73
C THR A 676 -2.28 -23.43 13.57
#